data_AF-A0A1F8QQ13-F1
#
_entry.id   AF-A0A1F8QQ13-F1
#
_cell.length_a   1.000
_cell.length_b   1.000
_cell.length_c   1.000
_cell.angle_alpha   90.00
_cell.angle_beta   90.00
_cell.angle_gamma   90.00
#
_symmetry.space_group_name_H-M   'P 1'
#
loop_
_entity.id
_entity.type
_entity.pdbx_description
1 polymer ?
#
loop_
_entity_poly.entity_id
_entity_poly.type
_entity_poly.pdbx_seq_one_letter_code
_entity_poly.pdbx_strand_id
1 'polypeptide(L)'
;MDVSFFAHLYAFLLSFFPPRFRDEFGAEMQDVFTQVMAEAQSDGERAMWVAALREACDLPRLALREHWRERRLPRYAPEGDPAPMEAPVPRWAVWLSLSLFVAPALMLVITRFLTPSLSTMLAALSIAILLISIIAGLAKGLPRWSLPFIGLAIGFVGVYGAGMAMINLSRTIWMPLYQRLANTGELTPRLTWSFITSGMFFLSILLVLAGFMIVLRLFSPTRPFYQRLMQDRTQISFILYGVAPLILLIDFDEYIHEELYSAAILLALATGAWGYLRSKSTSRRILALVAGVTAAFAILGIAKFFLVPLQDWPGLIDQNAIQAESWFESLREFATWFWMVILLLAPVVFRRRPGQLTANLALIGLWLFLFRPIYPYIGTIFTRQEFRLNQFALVGVIGLLIYQARKNGLGLHFRSAPALHSAALMMLVGSSAAFILAERVVDINTLSASLLGLAFYGLLGLWLEPRRWKQGLPAAILLIGTLPFGEHLQTFVGYPVRLLTAALVRDGLGAFGIHTIGIDTILVFESGISQIDLPCSGVKSLWTGGMFLLAATWIEGRKINRRWLSVALIFSFLLFAANLGRVAVLVTTGPVLGWDLLAEMLHVPLGVLGFVGACAALVWMLRRFVPTDSNVQSMEIEASEAEALRPKWLLPALITTILLLAVLYAPRPQVAAAQSPSELQFPAGLSVEPWAFTPDELEWLSADGPLSASRWRFTWDEYGDKPRHGSLLLITSDTWRAHHRPERCFETYGMKVDKSHSTLLSADFPVRVVNLSAAQGRYHYSAVYWLQAPERITDDYATRIWSDLSPQRQTWVLVTILFDSAVDPTHPDLQEFYNGLRLTVAQRLEGGYHP
;
A
#
# COMPACT_ATOMS: atom_id res chain seq x y z
N MET A 1 0.41 74.89 -41.88
CA MET A 1 0.39 73.45 -41.52
C MET A 1 -1.02 72.90 -41.72
N ASP A 2 -1.17 71.63 -42.13
CA ASP A 2 -2.48 71.04 -42.41
C ASP A 2 -3.11 70.43 -41.14
N VAL A 3 -4.42 70.62 -40.97
CA VAL A 3 -5.25 70.10 -39.86
C VAL A 3 -5.09 68.58 -39.74
N SER A 4 -4.84 67.91 -40.88
CA SER A 4 -4.58 66.47 -40.96
C SER A 4 -3.44 66.03 -40.03
N PHE A 5 -2.36 66.81 -39.87
CA PHE A 5 -1.24 66.44 -38.99
C PHE A 5 -1.66 66.36 -37.52
N PHE A 6 -2.41 67.36 -37.04
CA PHE A 6 -2.88 67.40 -35.65
C PHE A 6 -3.91 66.32 -35.38
N ALA A 7 -4.78 66.00 -36.36
CA ALA A 7 -5.75 64.91 -36.22
C ALA A 7 -5.07 63.54 -36.03
N HIS A 8 -3.97 63.24 -36.74
CA HIS A 8 -3.21 62.00 -36.55
C HIS A 8 -2.52 61.93 -35.18
N LEU A 9 -1.96 63.06 -34.72
CA LEU A 9 -1.35 63.14 -33.40
C LEU A 9 -2.40 62.92 -32.29
N TYR A 10 -3.59 63.50 -32.43
CA TYR A 10 -4.70 63.32 -31.50
C TYR A 10 -5.20 61.87 -31.49
N ALA A 11 -5.36 61.23 -32.65
CA ALA A 11 -5.72 59.81 -32.75
C ALA A 11 -4.68 58.90 -32.06
N PHE A 12 -3.39 59.21 -32.20
CA PHE A 12 -2.35 58.50 -31.47
C PHE A 12 -2.49 58.70 -29.96
N LEU A 13 -2.78 59.91 -29.48
CA LEU A 13 -2.98 60.17 -28.06
C LEU A 13 -4.24 59.49 -27.51
N LEU A 14 -5.32 59.39 -28.29
CA LEU A 14 -6.51 58.63 -27.94
C LEU A 14 -6.20 57.14 -27.76
N SER A 15 -5.15 56.60 -28.38
CA SER A 15 -4.76 55.19 -28.20
C SER A 15 -4.37 54.86 -26.74
N PHE A 16 -4.05 55.85 -25.92
CA PHE A 16 -3.77 55.66 -24.49
C PHE A 16 -5.03 55.54 -23.62
N PHE A 17 -6.23 55.77 -24.16
CA PHE A 17 -7.49 55.54 -23.44
C PHE A 17 -7.87 54.05 -23.40
N PRO A 18 -8.70 53.61 -22.44
CA PRO A 18 -9.17 52.24 -22.38
C PRO A 18 -9.91 51.82 -23.65
N PRO A 19 -9.80 50.55 -24.12
CA PRO A 19 -10.45 50.10 -25.36
C PRO A 19 -11.93 50.44 -25.40
N ARG A 20 -12.68 50.14 -24.33
CA ARG A 20 -14.12 50.42 -24.26
C ARG A 20 -14.46 51.90 -24.38
N PHE A 21 -13.67 52.76 -23.74
CA PHE A 21 -13.87 54.21 -23.82
C PHE A 21 -13.59 54.73 -25.23
N ARG A 22 -12.55 54.20 -25.89
CA ARG A 22 -12.25 54.55 -27.29
C ARG A 22 -13.33 54.07 -28.25
N ASP A 23 -13.85 52.87 -28.03
CA ASP A 23 -14.92 52.31 -28.87
C ASP A 23 -16.22 53.13 -28.74
N GLU A 24 -16.47 53.69 -27.55
CA GLU A 24 -17.69 54.46 -27.24
C GLU A 24 -17.57 55.96 -27.61
N PHE A 25 -16.43 56.59 -27.30
CA PHE A 25 -16.26 58.05 -27.41
C PHE A 25 -15.10 58.48 -28.33
N GLY A 26 -14.29 57.54 -28.83
CA GLY A 26 -13.08 57.86 -29.58
C GLY A 26 -13.36 58.60 -30.88
N ALA A 27 -14.39 58.17 -31.63
CA ALA A 27 -14.81 58.85 -32.85
C ALA A 27 -15.32 60.27 -32.57
N GLU A 28 -16.21 60.42 -31.58
CA GLU A 28 -16.76 61.72 -31.18
C GLU A 28 -15.66 62.69 -30.73
N MET A 29 -14.72 62.25 -29.90
CA MET A 29 -13.59 63.09 -29.47
C MET A 29 -12.70 63.52 -30.64
N GLN A 30 -12.48 62.63 -31.62
CA GLN A 30 -11.67 62.95 -32.79
C GLN A 30 -12.38 63.94 -33.73
N ASP A 31 -13.70 63.82 -33.88
CA ASP A 31 -14.53 64.74 -34.66
C ASP A 31 -14.56 66.13 -34.02
N VAL A 32 -14.81 66.20 -32.70
CA VAL A 32 -14.78 67.45 -31.92
C VAL A 32 -13.41 68.12 -32.02
N PHE A 33 -12.32 67.35 -31.87
CA PHE A 33 -10.97 67.90 -32.01
C PHE A 33 -10.73 68.46 -33.41
N THR A 34 -11.16 67.75 -34.46
CA THR A 34 -11.01 68.19 -35.85
C THR A 34 -11.78 69.48 -36.12
N GLN A 35 -12.99 69.62 -35.56
CA GLN A 35 -13.77 70.84 -35.64
C GLN A 35 -13.08 72.02 -34.94
N VAL A 36 -12.56 71.82 -33.71
CA VAL A 36 -11.81 72.84 -32.97
C VAL A 36 -10.56 73.27 -33.73
N MET A 37 -9.87 72.34 -34.41
CA MET A 37 -8.72 72.68 -35.27
C MET A 37 -9.13 73.48 -36.51
N ALA A 38 -10.26 73.16 -37.14
CA ALA A 38 -10.77 73.88 -38.31
C ALA A 38 -11.19 75.33 -37.95
N GLU A 39 -11.84 75.51 -36.81
CA GLU A 39 -12.18 76.84 -36.28
C GLU A 39 -10.90 77.63 -35.95
N ALA A 40 -9.97 77.04 -35.21
CA ALA A 40 -8.69 77.68 -34.87
C ALA A 40 -7.82 78.00 -36.10
N GLN A 41 -7.99 77.27 -37.21
CA GLN A 41 -7.33 77.56 -38.48
C GLN A 41 -7.82 78.88 -39.08
N SER A 42 -9.11 79.21 -38.95
CA SER A 42 -9.66 80.49 -39.41
C SER A 42 -9.13 81.69 -38.60
N ASP A 43 -8.72 81.47 -37.36
CA ASP A 43 -8.11 82.48 -36.48
C ASP A 43 -6.57 82.60 -36.63
N GLY A 44 -5.97 81.78 -37.50
CA GLY A 44 -4.56 81.81 -37.86
C GLY A 44 -3.68 80.75 -37.17
N GLU A 45 -2.47 80.54 -37.70
CA GLU A 45 -1.61 79.40 -37.29
C GLU A 45 -1.26 79.38 -35.79
N ARG A 46 -1.17 80.53 -35.14
CA ARG A 46 -0.91 80.59 -33.68
C ARG A 46 -2.08 80.03 -32.87
N ALA A 47 -3.32 80.32 -33.26
CA ALA A 47 -4.50 79.81 -32.55
C ALA A 47 -4.58 78.28 -32.66
N MET A 48 -4.29 77.74 -33.85
CA MET A 48 -4.25 76.29 -34.09
C MET A 48 -3.20 75.58 -33.22
N TRP A 49 -1.98 76.13 -33.10
CA TRP A 49 -0.95 75.57 -32.22
C TRP A 49 -1.32 75.62 -30.74
N VAL A 50 -1.93 76.72 -30.28
CA VAL A 50 -2.37 76.87 -28.89
C VAL A 50 -3.47 75.84 -28.56
N ALA A 51 -4.44 75.66 -29.47
CA ALA A 51 -5.51 74.69 -29.31
C ALA A 51 -4.98 73.25 -29.28
N ALA A 52 -4.07 72.89 -30.19
CA ALA A 52 -3.44 71.57 -30.22
C ALA A 52 -2.61 71.28 -28.96
N LEU A 53 -1.82 72.25 -28.48
CA LEU A 53 -0.99 72.09 -27.28
C LEU A 53 -1.85 71.92 -26.02
N ARG A 54 -2.96 72.65 -25.92
CA ARG A 54 -3.90 72.55 -24.80
C ARG A 54 -4.49 71.16 -24.69
N GLU A 55 -5.01 70.63 -25.79
CA GLU A 55 -5.59 69.29 -25.85
C GLU A 55 -4.56 68.19 -25.57
N ALA A 56 -3.35 68.31 -26.14
CA ALA A 56 -2.27 67.35 -25.90
C ALA A 56 -1.82 67.32 -24.42
N CYS A 57 -1.91 68.44 -23.71
CA CYS A 57 -1.59 68.52 -22.28
C CYS A 57 -2.70 67.96 -21.38
N ASP A 58 -3.97 68.09 -21.76
CA ASP A 58 -5.11 67.64 -20.95
C ASP A 58 -5.42 66.13 -21.13
N LEU A 59 -5.17 65.58 -22.32
CA LEU A 59 -5.44 64.18 -22.67
C LEU A 59 -4.81 63.14 -21.73
N PRO A 60 -3.52 63.23 -21.31
CA PRO A 60 -2.93 62.25 -20.40
C PRO A 60 -3.64 62.18 -19.04
N ARG A 61 -4.09 63.33 -18.52
CA ARG A 61 -4.82 63.41 -17.26
C ARG A 61 -6.21 62.77 -17.38
N LEU A 62 -6.88 62.98 -18.51
CA LEU A 62 -8.17 62.35 -18.82
C LEU A 62 -8.04 60.84 -19.03
N ALA A 63 -7.03 60.38 -19.77
CA ALA A 63 -6.76 58.96 -20.00
C ALA A 63 -6.50 58.21 -18.68
N LEU A 64 -5.73 58.82 -17.77
CA LEU A 64 -5.46 58.27 -16.44
C LEU A 64 -6.72 58.22 -15.58
N ARG A 65 -7.55 59.28 -15.63
CA ARG A 65 -8.83 59.36 -14.91
C ARG A 65 -9.81 58.30 -15.39
N GLU A 66 -9.90 58.07 -16.70
CA GLU A 66 -10.79 57.05 -17.27
C GLU A 66 -10.29 55.63 -17.02
N HIS A 67 -8.97 55.39 -17.04
CA HIS A 67 -8.42 54.12 -16.54
C HIS A 67 -8.76 53.86 -15.07
N TRP A 68 -8.77 54.90 -14.25
CA TRP A 68 -9.20 54.81 -12.85
C TRP A 68 -10.70 54.58 -12.72
N ARG A 69 -11.51 55.23 -13.55
CA ARG A 69 -12.96 55.09 -13.57
C ARG A 69 -13.38 53.70 -14.03
N GLU A 70 -12.80 53.18 -15.11
CA GLU A 70 -13.06 51.82 -15.61
C GLU A 70 -12.67 50.75 -14.57
N ARG A 71 -11.63 50.99 -13.77
CA ARG A 71 -11.27 50.11 -12.65
C ARG A 71 -12.25 50.19 -11.47
N ARG A 72 -12.94 51.32 -11.27
CA ARG A 72 -13.90 51.53 -10.17
C ARG A 72 -15.33 51.15 -10.54
N LEU A 73 -15.72 51.27 -11.80
CA LEU A 73 -17.03 50.84 -12.24
C LEU A 73 -17.10 49.31 -12.09
N PRO A 74 -17.98 48.77 -11.23
CA PRO A 74 -18.21 47.34 -11.21
C PRO A 74 -18.59 46.94 -12.63
N ARG A 75 -17.87 45.98 -13.23
CA ARG A 75 -18.28 45.40 -14.50
C ARG A 75 -19.73 44.94 -14.32
N TYR A 76 -20.65 45.72 -14.86
CA TYR A 76 -22.05 45.34 -14.97
C TYR A 76 -22.01 44.14 -15.92
N ALA A 77 -21.91 42.94 -15.34
CA ALA A 77 -22.16 41.72 -16.07
C ALA A 77 -23.65 41.81 -16.44
N PRO A 78 -24.01 41.75 -17.72
CA PRO A 78 -25.42 41.77 -18.12
C PRO A 78 -26.17 40.73 -17.27
N GLU A 79 -27.27 41.19 -16.68
CA GLU A 79 -28.08 40.45 -15.72
C GLU A 79 -28.59 39.17 -16.41
N GLY A 80 -27.92 38.04 -16.18
CA GLY A 80 -28.22 36.76 -16.83
C GLY A 80 -27.00 35.99 -17.33
N ASP A 81 -25.86 36.67 -17.57
CA ASP A 81 -24.63 35.96 -17.90
C ASP A 81 -23.97 35.48 -16.59
N PRO A 82 -23.83 34.16 -16.36
CA PRO A 82 -23.14 33.67 -15.18
C PRO A 82 -21.75 34.29 -15.17
N ALA A 83 -21.49 35.16 -14.19
CA ALA A 83 -20.23 35.89 -14.04
C ALA A 83 -19.08 34.98 -14.48
N PRO A 84 -18.24 35.38 -15.45
CA PRO A 84 -17.33 34.47 -16.17
C PRO A 84 -16.33 33.88 -15.18
N MET A 85 -16.75 32.81 -14.50
CA MET A 85 -16.07 32.24 -13.35
C MET A 85 -14.85 31.43 -13.77
N GLU A 86 -14.62 31.34 -15.09
CA GLU A 86 -13.66 30.44 -15.72
C GLU A 86 -12.92 31.06 -16.91
N ALA A 87 -12.63 32.35 -16.87
CA ALA A 87 -11.59 32.85 -17.77
C ALA A 87 -10.30 32.04 -17.52
N PRO A 88 -9.69 31.42 -18.55
CA PRO A 88 -8.47 30.66 -18.38
C PRO A 88 -7.40 31.54 -17.73
N VAL A 89 -6.70 31.01 -16.72
CA VAL A 89 -5.63 31.74 -16.04
C VAL A 89 -4.56 32.09 -17.08
N PRO A 90 -4.19 33.36 -17.24
CA PRO A 90 -3.21 33.75 -18.25
C PRO A 90 -1.86 33.07 -17.96
N ARG A 91 -1.08 32.78 -19.00
CA ARG A 91 0.16 31.98 -18.90
C ARG A 91 1.14 32.54 -17.85
N TRP A 92 1.31 33.87 -17.78
CA TRP A 92 2.18 34.51 -16.79
C TRP A 92 1.72 34.25 -15.35
N ALA A 93 0.42 34.21 -15.10
CA ALA A 93 -0.14 33.95 -13.78
C ALA A 93 0.02 32.48 -13.37
N VAL A 94 0.02 31.56 -14.34
CA VAL A 94 0.37 30.16 -14.08
C VAL A 94 1.82 30.07 -13.60
N TRP A 95 2.77 30.68 -14.33
CA TRP A 95 4.18 30.68 -13.92
C TRP A 95 4.41 31.34 -12.56
N LEU A 96 3.73 32.46 -12.29
CA LEU A 96 3.80 33.12 -10.98
C LEU A 96 3.23 32.25 -9.86
N SER A 97 2.18 31.46 -10.10
CA SER A 97 1.70 30.49 -9.11
C SER A 97 2.65 29.33 -8.90
N LEU A 98 3.33 28.88 -9.96
CA LEU A 98 4.28 27.76 -9.91
C LEU A 98 5.62 28.14 -9.31
N SER A 99 5.99 29.42 -9.29
CA SER A 99 7.25 29.88 -8.72
C SER A 99 7.39 29.53 -7.24
N LEU A 100 6.28 29.45 -6.49
CA LEU A 100 6.28 28.96 -5.11
C LEU A 100 6.92 27.58 -4.95
N PHE A 101 6.80 26.72 -5.96
CA PHE A 101 7.31 25.35 -5.94
C PHE A 101 8.62 25.23 -6.74
N VAL A 102 8.67 25.82 -7.94
CA VAL A 102 9.80 25.68 -8.87
C VAL A 102 11.01 26.50 -8.43
N ALA A 103 10.82 27.70 -7.88
CA ALA A 103 11.95 28.54 -7.48
C ALA A 103 12.75 27.93 -6.31
N PRO A 104 12.12 27.42 -5.23
CA PRO A 104 12.86 26.71 -4.19
C PRO A 104 13.53 25.42 -4.70
N ALA A 105 12.87 24.67 -5.59
CA ALA A 105 13.45 23.46 -6.18
C ALA A 105 14.73 23.76 -6.98
N LEU A 106 14.68 24.80 -7.82
CA LEU A 106 15.84 25.26 -8.57
C LEU A 106 16.92 25.81 -7.64
N MET A 107 16.52 26.57 -6.62
CA MET A 107 17.44 27.12 -5.63
C MET A 107 18.23 26.02 -4.92
N LEU A 108 17.58 24.95 -4.45
CA LEU A 108 18.25 23.82 -3.79
C LEU A 108 19.33 23.16 -4.67
N VAL A 109 19.06 23.03 -5.98
CA VAL A 109 20.03 22.48 -6.94
C VAL A 109 21.16 23.46 -7.21
N ILE A 110 20.83 24.74 -7.36
CA ILE A 110 21.82 25.79 -7.67
C ILE A 110 22.73 26.06 -6.47
N THR A 111 22.20 26.12 -5.24
CA THR A 111 22.98 26.50 -4.04
C THR A 111 24.14 25.56 -3.76
N ARG A 112 24.10 24.31 -4.23
CA ARG A 112 25.26 23.39 -4.20
C ARG A 112 26.48 23.92 -4.95
N PHE A 113 26.28 24.79 -5.92
CA PHE A 113 27.34 25.40 -6.74
C PHE A 113 27.64 26.85 -6.35
N LEU A 114 26.94 27.41 -5.36
CA LEU A 114 27.07 28.82 -4.98
C LEU A 114 27.80 28.99 -3.65
N THR A 115 28.39 30.17 -3.45
CA THR A 115 28.96 30.56 -2.16
C THR A 115 27.85 30.77 -1.11
N PRO A 116 28.13 30.59 0.20
CA PRO A 116 27.14 30.80 1.27
C PRO A 116 26.50 32.19 1.24
N SER A 117 27.25 33.25 0.91
CA SER A 117 26.74 34.61 0.81
C SER A 117 25.73 34.80 -0.34
N LEU A 118 25.94 34.11 -1.46
CA LEU A 118 25.01 34.16 -2.58
C LEU A 118 23.75 33.34 -2.28
N SER A 119 23.88 32.22 -1.56
CA SER A 119 22.75 31.42 -1.07
C SER A 119 21.83 32.23 -0.15
N THR A 120 22.37 32.94 0.84
CA THR A 120 21.58 33.79 1.75
C THR A 120 20.90 34.95 1.02
N MET A 121 21.59 35.57 0.04
CA MET A 121 20.99 36.61 -0.81
C MET A 121 19.81 36.07 -1.63
N LEU A 122 19.94 34.88 -2.23
CA LEU A 122 18.87 34.25 -2.98
C LEU A 122 17.69 33.82 -2.09
N ALA A 123 17.96 33.39 -0.86
CA ALA A 123 16.93 33.09 0.13
C ALA A 123 16.11 34.35 0.46
N ALA A 124 16.80 35.46 0.77
CA ALA A 124 16.18 36.74 1.07
C ALA A 124 15.36 37.26 -0.12
N LEU A 125 15.89 37.13 -1.35
CA LEU A 125 15.17 37.49 -2.57
C LEU A 125 13.90 36.66 -2.76
N SER A 126 13.96 35.35 -2.48
CA SER A 126 12.80 34.46 -2.58
C SER A 126 11.70 34.85 -1.59
N ILE A 127 12.07 35.20 -0.36
CA ILE A 127 11.14 35.73 0.66
C ILE A 127 10.53 37.06 0.20
N ALA A 128 11.35 37.97 -0.34
CA ALA A 128 10.86 39.25 -0.86
C ALA A 128 9.85 39.06 -2.01
N ILE A 129 10.14 38.17 -2.97
CA ILE A 129 9.23 37.83 -4.07
C ILE A 129 7.92 37.25 -3.53
N LEU A 130 7.98 36.42 -2.49
CA LEU A 130 6.79 35.86 -1.85
C LEU A 130 5.92 36.96 -1.23
N LEU A 131 6.51 37.86 -0.46
CA LEU A 131 5.80 38.99 0.16
C LEU A 131 5.18 39.92 -0.90
N ILE A 132 5.93 40.27 -1.94
CA ILE A 132 5.44 41.07 -3.06
C ILE A 132 4.27 40.37 -3.76
N SER A 133 4.34 39.05 -3.95
CA SER A 133 3.27 38.27 -4.59
C SER A 133 1.99 38.24 -3.75
N ILE A 134 2.10 38.14 -2.42
CA ILE A 134 0.97 38.23 -1.50
C ILE A 134 0.34 39.62 -1.55
N ILE A 135 1.14 40.69 -1.46
CA ILE A 135 0.67 42.08 -1.51
C ILE A 135 0.00 42.39 -2.85
N ALA A 136 0.61 42.00 -3.96
CA ALA A 136 0.05 42.16 -5.30
C ALA A 136 -1.24 41.34 -5.48
N GLY A 137 -1.31 40.15 -4.88
CA GLY A 137 -2.51 39.34 -4.80
C GLY A 137 -3.64 40.05 -4.07
N LEU A 138 -3.35 40.60 -2.88
CA LEU A 138 -4.32 41.35 -2.07
C LEU A 138 -4.84 42.58 -2.81
N ALA A 139 -3.95 43.35 -3.44
CA ALA A 139 -4.30 44.52 -4.24
C ALA A 139 -5.19 44.19 -5.46
N LYS A 140 -5.09 42.96 -6.00
CA LYS A 140 -5.88 42.49 -7.15
C LYS A 140 -7.10 41.64 -6.75
N GLY A 141 -7.49 41.63 -5.48
CA GLY A 141 -8.65 40.86 -5.01
C GLY A 141 -8.43 39.35 -5.04
N LEU A 142 -7.21 38.92 -4.71
CA LEU A 142 -6.75 37.55 -4.52
C LEU A 142 -7.12 36.62 -5.69
N PRO A 143 -6.50 36.82 -6.87
CA PRO A 143 -6.67 35.95 -8.02
C PRO A 143 -6.16 34.53 -7.74
N ARG A 144 -6.57 33.55 -8.58
CA ARG A 144 -6.23 32.13 -8.36
C ARG A 144 -4.73 31.87 -8.21
N TRP A 145 -3.87 32.62 -8.89
CA TRP A 145 -2.42 32.44 -8.82
C TRP A 145 -1.81 32.82 -7.47
N SER A 146 -2.45 33.70 -6.68
CA SER A 146 -1.93 34.12 -5.38
C SER A 146 -2.32 33.18 -4.24
N LEU A 147 -3.26 32.26 -4.47
CA LEU A 147 -3.83 31.41 -3.43
C LEU A 147 -2.80 30.50 -2.72
N PRO A 148 -1.85 29.85 -3.42
CA PRO A 148 -0.84 29.03 -2.76
C PRO A 148 0.07 29.82 -1.82
N PHE A 149 0.34 31.09 -2.12
CA PHE A 149 1.14 31.96 -1.25
C PHE A 149 0.41 32.32 0.05
N ILE A 150 -0.91 32.55 -0.02
CA ILE A 150 -1.76 32.67 1.17
C ILE A 150 -1.70 31.37 1.97
N GLY A 151 -1.74 30.24 1.27
CA GLY A 151 -1.53 28.91 1.81
C GLY A 151 -0.28 28.80 2.64
N LEU A 152 0.87 29.16 2.06
CA LEU A 152 2.15 29.15 2.75
C LEU A 152 2.12 30.03 4.00
N ALA A 153 1.55 31.24 3.92
CA ALA A 153 1.44 32.14 5.07
C ALA A 153 0.55 31.56 6.19
N ILE A 154 -0.60 30.96 5.84
CA ILE A 154 -1.47 30.25 6.79
C ILE A 154 -0.73 29.05 7.40
N GLY A 155 0.02 28.31 6.58
CA GLY A 155 0.89 27.22 7.02
C GLY A 155 1.89 27.71 8.05
N PHE A 156 2.61 28.79 7.75
CA PHE A 156 3.64 29.35 8.63
C PHE A 156 3.07 29.75 10.00
N VAL A 157 1.96 30.50 10.01
CA VAL A 157 1.27 30.90 11.25
C VAL A 157 0.68 29.67 11.97
N GLY A 158 0.14 28.73 11.22
CA GLY A 158 -0.43 27.48 11.72
C GLY A 158 0.61 26.60 12.41
N VAL A 159 1.79 26.45 11.82
CA VAL A 159 2.90 25.66 12.37
C VAL A 159 3.53 26.37 13.56
N TYR A 160 4.12 27.54 13.34
CA TYR A 160 4.97 28.18 14.34
C TYR A 160 4.19 28.92 15.42
N GLY A 161 2.96 29.35 15.13
CA GLY A 161 2.07 29.97 16.11
C GLY A 161 1.22 28.93 16.84
N ALA A 162 0.15 28.48 16.18
CA ALA A 162 -0.84 27.60 16.81
C ALA A 162 -0.32 26.19 17.07
N GLY A 163 0.50 25.65 16.16
CA GLY A 163 1.05 24.29 16.23
C GLY A 163 2.02 24.13 17.39
N MET A 164 2.99 25.03 17.53
CA MET A 164 3.91 25.03 18.69
C MET A 164 3.18 25.16 20.03
N ALA A 165 2.15 26.02 20.12
CA ALA A 165 1.34 26.11 21.33
C ALA A 165 0.61 24.79 21.63
N MET A 166 0.05 24.15 20.61
CA MET A 166 -0.66 22.87 20.73
C MET A 166 0.29 21.72 21.07
N ILE A 167 1.49 21.68 20.47
CA ILE A 167 2.54 20.72 20.77
C ILE A 167 3.01 20.90 22.21
N ASN A 168 3.26 22.13 22.67
CA ASN A 168 3.66 22.39 24.05
C ASN A 168 2.59 21.93 25.05
N LEU A 169 1.32 22.25 24.79
CA LEU A 169 0.20 21.79 25.61
C LEU A 169 0.12 20.24 25.61
N SER A 170 0.25 19.63 24.43
CA SER A 170 0.21 18.18 24.28
C SER A 170 1.39 17.50 24.97
N ARG A 171 2.59 18.10 24.94
CA ARG A 171 3.79 17.59 25.60
C ARG A 171 3.56 17.55 27.10
N THR A 172 3.00 18.60 27.69
CA THR A 172 2.69 18.60 29.14
C THR A 172 1.73 17.48 29.53
N ILE A 173 0.72 17.18 28.69
CA ILE A 173 -0.32 16.19 29.02
C ILE A 173 0.11 14.76 28.69
N TRP A 174 0.82 14.56 27.57
CA TRP A 174 1.02 13.24 26.96
C TRP A 174 2.48 12.76 26.96
N MET A 175 3.46 13.55 27.39
CA MET A 175 4.87 13.13 27.41
C MET A 175 5.12 11.81 28.15
N PRO A 176 4.48 11.51 29.30
CA PRO A 176 4.67 10.22 29.96
C PRO A 176 4.20 9.04 29.10
N LEU A 177 3.11 9.21 28.34
CA LEU A 177 2.64 8.20 27.40
C LEU A 177 3.58 8.08 26.20
N TYR A 178 4.03 9.21 25.65
CA TYR A 178 4.98 9.22 24.54
C TYR A 178 6.28 8.48 24.90
N GLN A 179 6.88 8.77 26.06
CA GLN A 179 8.10 8.09 26.50
C GLN A 179 7.89 6.59 26.63
N ARG A 180 6.73 6.15 27.15
CA ARG A 180 6.41 4.71 27.21
C ARG A 180 6.30 4.09 25.81
N LEU A 181 5.61 4.74 24.87
CA LEU A 181 5.41 4.21 23.52
C LEU A 181 6.71 4.24 22.70
N ALA A 182 7.51 5.30 22.83
CA ALA A 182 8.80 5.45 22.13
C ALA A 182 9.82 4.41 22.60
N ASN A 183 9.82 4.08 23.90
CA ASN A 183 10.74 3.11 24.48
C ASN A 183 10.39 1.65 24.19
N THR A 184 9.23 1.35 23.60
CA THR A 184 8.85 -0.04 23.31
C THR A 184 9.67 -0.67 22.20
N GLY A 185 10.40 0.11 21.38
CA GLY A 185 11.06 -0.38 20.15
C GLY A 185 10.08 -0.82 19.05
N GLU A 186 8.80 -1.01 19.39
CA GLU A 186 7.77 -1.44 18.47
C GLU A 186 7.36 -0.32 17.50
N LEU A 187 7.18 -0.70 16.23
CA LEU A 187 6.80 0.20 15.15
C LEU A 187 5.37 0.75 15.31
N THR A 188 4.41 -0.09 15.73
CA THR A 188 2.98 0.24 15.75
C THR A 188 2.62 1.36 16.74
N PRO A 189 3.06 1.31 18.02
CA PRO A 189 2.82 2.38 18.98
C PRO A 189 3.40 3.72 18.51
N ARG A 190 4.63 3.71 17.97
CA ARG A 190 5.32 4.89 17.45
C ARG A 190 4.57 5.51 16.27
N LEU A 191 4.13 4.69 15.30
CA LEU A 191 3.35 5.18 14.15
C LEU A 191 1.98 5.73 14.57
N THR A 192 1.31 5.07 15.52
CA THR A 192 0.03 5.54 16.07
C THR A 192 0.18 6.93 16.69
N TRP A 193 1.24 7.11 17.49
CA TRP A 193 1.58 8.40 18.06
C TRP A 193 1.82 9.46 16.98
N SER A 194 2.61 9.13 15.95
CA SER A 194 2.82 10.06 14.84
C SER A 194 1.53 10.43 14.12
N PHE A 195 0.58 9.49 14.01
CA PHE A 195 -0.72 9.77 13.41
C PHE A 195 -1.50 10.82 14.21
N ILE A 196 -1.42 10.76 15.53
CA ILE A 196 -2.06 11.73 16.43
C ILE A 196 -1.36 13.08 16.35
N THR A 197 -0.03 13.12 16.42
CA THR A 197 0.73 14.39 16.39
C THR A 197 0.61 15.10 15.04
N SER A 198 0.72 14.38 13.92
CA SER A 198 0.44 14.94 12.59
C SER A 198 -1.00 15.47 12.54
N GLY A 199 -1.98 14.75 13.11
CA GLY A 199 -3.37 15.21 13.19
C GLY A 199 -3.53 16.53 13.95
N MET A 200 -2.88 16.68 15.10
CA MET A 200 -2.86 17.94 15.87
C MET A 200 -2.20 19.07 15.07
N PHE A 201 -1.11 18.78 14.36
CA PHE A 201 -0.43 19.72 13.49
C PHE A 201 -1.35 20.23 12.36
N PHE A 202 -2.09 19.35 11.69
CA PHE A 202 -3.03 19.79 10.65
C PHE A 202 -4.27 20.49 11.23
N LEU A 203 -4.68 20.15 12.46
CA LEU A 203 -5.74 20.85 13.15
C LEU A 203 -5.36 22.32 13.43
N SER A 204 -4.10 22.61 13.77
CA SER A 204 -3.65 23.99 13.97
C SER A 204 -3.75 24.83 12.68
N ILE A 205 -3.38 24.24 11.53
CA ILE A 205 -3.54 24.87 10.21
C ILE A 205 -5.02 25.15 9.91
N LEU A 206 -5.91 24.20 10.23
CA LEU A 206 -7.36 24.36 10.07
C LEU A 206 -7.93 25.49 10.94
N LEU A 207 -7.45 25.63 12.18
CA LEU A 207 -7.87 26.71 13.08
C LEU A 207 -7.46 28.08 12.54
N VAL A 208 -6.22 28.22 12.04
CA VAL A 208 -5.75 29.47 11.41
C VAL A 208 -6.54 29.76 10.14
N LEU A 209 -6.80 28.76 9.30
CA LEU A 209 -7.65 28.92 8.12
C LEU A 209 -9.06 29.36 8.52
N ALA A 210 -9.66 28.77 9.56
CA ALA A 210 -10.98 29.15 10.03
C ALA A 210 -11.00 30.62 10.52
N GLY A 211 -10.00 31.03 11.29
CA GLY A 211 -9.81 32.42 11.69
C GLY A 211 -9.68 33.36 10.49
N PHE A 212 -8.87 33.00 9.50
CA PHE A 212 -8.74 33.74 8.24
C PHE A 212 -10.08 33.86 7.50
N MET A 213 -10.84 32.78 7.41
CA MET A 213 -12.17 32.79 6.78
C MET A 213 -13.18 33.67 7.53
N ILE A 214 -13.10 33.74 8.86
CA ILE A 214 -13.91 34.66 9.68
C ILE A 214 -13.53 36.12 9.38
N VAL A 215 -12.23 36.44 9.34
CA VAL A 215 -11.75 37.79 9.00
C VAL A 215 -12.22 38.21 7.60
N LEU A 216 -12.12 37.32 6.60
CA LEU A 216 -12.61 37.58 5.24
C LEU A 216 -14.13 37.81 5.18
N ARG A 217 -14.89 37.19 6.10
CA ARG A 217 -16.34 37.36 6.19
C ARG A 217 -16.73 38.65 6.88
N LEU A 218 -16.00 39.06 7.91
CA LEU A 218 -16.30 40.23 8.74
C LEU A 218 -15.83 41.55 8.09
N PHE A 219 -14.73 41.52 7.33
CA PHE A 219 -14.16 42.73 6.73
C PHE A 219 -14.78 43.03 5.35
N SER A 220 -15.52 44.14 5.24
CA SER A 220 -16.30 44.47 4.03
C SER A 220 -15.51 44.43 2.71
N PRO A 221 -14.28 44.99 2.62
CA PRO A 221 -13.47 44.94 1.39
C PRO A 221 -13.12 43.53 0.91
N THR A 222 -13.07 42.53 1.80
CA THR A 222 -12.67 41.15 1.47
C THR A 222 -13.86 40.20 1.31
N ARG A 223 -15.08 40.65 1.61
CA ARG A 223 -16.32 39.88 1.45
C ARG A 223 -16.53 39.30 0.03
N PRO A 224 -16.21 40.01 -1.08
CA PRO A 224 -16.32 39.42 -2.42
C PRO A 224 -15.39 38.21 -2.61
N PHE A 225 -14.22 38.23 -2.00
CA PHE A 225 -13.29 37.09 -2.04
C PHE A 225 -13.81 35.91 -1.22
N TYR A 226 -14.36 36.16 -0.02
CA TYR A 226 -15.03 35.12 0.77
C TYR A 226 -16.15 34.43 -0.03
N GLN A 227 -17.01 35.21 -0.70
CA GLN A 227 -18.08 34.66 -1.53
C GLN A 227 -17.54 33.80 -2.68
N ARG A 228 -16.45 34.24 -3.33
CA ARG A 228 -15.77 33.46 -4.37
C ARG A 228 -15.25 32.12 -3.85
N LEU A 229 -14.61 32.12 -2.67
CA LEU A 229 -14.13 30.90 -2.01
C LEU A 229 -15.28 29.95 -1.64
N MET A 230 -16.43 30.49 -1.22
CA MET A 230 -17.62 29.68 -0.89
C MET A 230 -18.30 29.10 -2.14
N GLN A 231 -18.31 29.84 -3.25
CA GLN A 231 -18.83 29.38 -4.53
C GLN A 231 -17.95 28.27 -5.14
N ASP A 232 -16.62 28.45 -5.08
CA ASP A 232 -15.62 27.51 -5.59
C ASP A 232 -14.66 27.04 -4.48
N ARG A 233 -15.14 26.11 -3.66
CA ARG A 233 -14.38 25.57 -2.52
C ARG A 233 -13.09 24.85 -2.90
N THR A 234 -12.84 24.52 -4.18
CA THR A 234 -11.53 23.97 -4.57
C THR A 234 -10.43 25.00 -4.40
N GLN A 235 -10.76 26.29 -4.37
CA GLN A 235 -9.80 27.36 -4.07
C GLN A 235 -9.29 27.26 -2.63
N ILE A 236 -10.13 26.82 -1.68
CA ILE A 236 -9.68 26.54 -0.31
C ILE A 236 -8.71 25.36 -0.31
N SER A 237 -9.01 24.28 -1.05
CA SER A 237 -8.07 23.17 -1.24
C SER A 237 -6.75 23.65 -1.85
N PHE A 238 -6.79 24.62 -2.78
CA PHE A 238 -5.58 25.16 -3.39
C PHE A 238 -4.79 26.10 -2.48
N ILE A 239 -5.47 26.84 -1.58
CA ILE A 239 -4.81 27.54 -0.46
C ILE A 239 -4.09 26.50 0.41
N LEU A 240 -4.80 25.47 0.87
CA LEU A 240 -4.24 24.42 1.73
C LEU A 240 -3.08 23.67 1.07
N TYR A 241 -3.14 23.47 -0.25
CA TYR A 241 -2.05 22.88 -1.03
C TYR A 241 -0.75 23.70 -0.96
N GLY A 242 -0.84 25.02 -0.85
CA GLY A 242 0.30 25.91 -0.66
C GLY A 242 1.03 25.74 0.67
N VAL A 243 0.47 24.98 1.63
CA VAL A 243 1.12 24.61 2.89
C VAL A 243 2.15 23.50 2.67
N ALA A 244 2.00 22.66 1.64
CA ALA A 244 2.85 21.48 1.42
C ALA A 244 4.36 21.78 1.40
N PRO A 245 4.87 22.82 0.70
CA PRO A 245 6.29 23.14 0.70
C PRO A 245 6.87 23.43 2.09
N LEU A 246 6.08 24.03 2.99
CA LEU A 246 6.52 24.30 4.35
C LEU A 246 6.63 23.01 5.16
N ILE A 247 5.66 22.10 5.02
CA ILE A 247 5.70 20.80 5.69
C ILE A 247 6.95 20.04 5.28
N LEU A 248 7.26 20.05 3.98
CA LEU A 248 8.47 19.41 3.44
C LEU A 248 9.75 20.03 3.97
N LEU A 249 9.79 21.36 4.11
CA LEU A 249 10.95 22.06 4.68
C LEU A 249 11.20 21.63 6.13
N ILE A 250 10.12 21.46 6.91
CA ILE A 250 10.21 21.00 8.31
C ILE A 250 10.61 19.53 8.37
N ASP A 251 10.04 18.69 7.52
CA ASP A 251 10.29 17.24 7.53
C ASP A 251 11.72 16.86 7.14
N PHE A 252 12.44 17.74 6.45
CA PHE A 252 13.82 17.53 5.99
C PHE A 252 14.88 18.34 6.75
N ASP A 253 14.52 19.17 7.73
CA ASP A 253 15.48 20.14 8.31
C ASP A 253 16.72 19.47 8.94
N GLU A 254 16.58 18.23 9.43
CA GLU A 254 17.63 17.47 10.09
C GLU A 254 18.33 16.45 9.17
N TYR A 255 17.95 16.38 7.89
CA TYR A 255 18.47 15.40 6.94
C TYR A 255 19.63 15.98 6.12
N ILE A 256 20.68 15.18 5.92
CA ILE A 256 21.80 15.45 5.02
C ILE A 256 21.54 14.74 3.68
N HIS A 257 21.92 15.37 2.55
CA HIS A 257 21.83 14.85 1.17
C HIS A 257 20.40 14.77 0.59
N GLU A 258 19.49 15.53 1.16
CA GLU A 258 18.07 15.61 0.85
C GLU A 258 17.73 16.44 -0.39
N GLU A 259 18.66 17.24 -0.92
CA GLU A 259 18.37 18.32 -1.86
C GLU A 259 17.75 17.83 -3.18
N LEU A 260 18.23 16.70 -3.71
CA LEU A 260 17.67 16.09 -4.94
C LEU A 260 16.24 15.58 -4.71
N TYR A 261 15.99 14.99 -3.55
CA TYR A 261 14.65 14.52 -3.17
C TYR A 261 13.71 15.71 -2.97
N SER A 262 14.14 16.73 -2.22
CA SER A 262 13.40 17.98 -2.01
C SER A 262 13.03 18.65 -3.34
N ALA A 263 13.96 18.73 -4.29
CA ALA A 263 13.69 19.25 -5.63
C ALA A 263 12.64 18.40 -6.39
N ALA A 264 12.77 17.07 -6.38
CA ALA A 264 11.82 16.17 -7.03
C ALA A 264 10.41 16.28 -6.44
N ILE A 265 10.32 16.40 -5.11
CA ILE A 265 9.06 16.56 -4.38
C ILE A 265 8.39 17.90 -4.74
N LEU A 266 9.14 19.00 -4.75
CA LEU A 266 8.64 20.32 -5.14
C LEU A 266 8.17 20.34 -6.61
N LEU A 267 8.85 19.64 -7.51
CA LEU A 267 8.41 19.49 -8.91
C LEU A 267 7.13 18.64 -9.02
N ALA A 268 6.96 17.60 -8.20
CA ALA A 268 5.70 16.86 -8.11
C ALA A 268 4.56 17.78 -7.63
N LEU A 269 4.82 18.62 -6.64
CA LEU A 269 3.85 19.61 -6.18
C LEU A 269 3.53 20.67 -7.25
N ALA A 270 4.53 21.16 -7.97
CA ALA A 270 4.36 22.08 -9.08
C ALA A 270 3.46 21.48 -10.18
N THR A 271 3.64 20.19 -10.48
CA THR A 271 2.83 19.46 -11.47
C THR A 271 1.37 19.38 -11.04
N GLY A 272 1.09 19.10 -9.76
CA GLY A 272 -0.27 19.12 -9.21
C GLY A 272 -0.93 20.49 -9.28
N ALA A 273 -0.19 21.56 -8.93
CA ALA A 273 -0.66 22.94 -9.05
C ALA A 273 -0.94 23.35 -10.50
N TRP A 274 -0.07 22.97 -11.44
CA TRP A 274 -0.25 23.20 -12.87
C TRP A 274 -1.51 22.48 -13.39
N GLY A 275 -1.70 21.22 -13.02
CA GLY A 275 -2.88 20.43 -13.36
C GLY A 275 -4.18 21.05 -12.80
N TYR A 276 -4.14 21.61 -11.59
CA TYR A 276 -5.25 22.36 -11.00
C TYR A 276 -5.60 23.59 -11.83
N LEU A 277 -4.61 24.42 -12.17
CA LEU A 277 -4.81 25.67 -12.92
C LEU A 277 -5.31 25.44 -14.36
N ARG A 278 -4.97 24.31 -14.97
CA ARG A 278 -5.42 23.92 -16.33
C ARG A 278 -6.76 23.20 -16.37
N SER A 279 -7.21 22.64 -15.25
CA SER A 279 -8.42 21.83 -15.20
C SER A 279 -9.70 22.68 -15.19
N LYS A 280 -10.62 22.39 -16.11
CA LYS A 280 -11.96 23.01 -16.13
C LYS A 280 -12.88 22.43 -15.05
N SER A 281 -12.91 21.11 -14.89
CA SER A 281 -13.81 20.46 -13.93
C SER A 281 -13.26 20.47 -12.49
N THR A 282 -14.14 20.71 -11.51
CA THR A 282 -13.88 20.61 -10.06
C THR A 282 -13.20 19.28 -9.67
N SER A 283 -13.67 18.14 -10.18
CA SER A 283 -13.11 16.83 -9.83
C SER A 283 -11.66 16.67 -10.31
N ARG A 284 -11.35 17.09 -11.54
CA ARG A 284 -9.97 17.06 -12.06
C ARG A 284 -9.05 18.01 -11.32
N ARG A 285 -9.54 19.19 -10.90
CA ARG A 285 -8.80 20.13 -10.05
C ARG A 285 -8.36 19.46 -8.76
N ILE A 286 -9.28 18.85 -8.02
CA ILE A 286 -8.98 18.15 -6.77
C ILE A 286 -8.08 16.94 -7.01
N LEU A 287 -8.36 16.14 -8.04
CA LEU A 287 -7.52 14.99 -8.37
C LEU A 287 -6.08 15.41 -8.67
N ALA A 288 -5.86 16.53 -9.36
CA ALA A 288 -4.51 17.05 -9.63
C ALA A 288 -3.77 17.43 -8.33
N LEU A 289 -4.45 18.07 -7.37
CA LEU A 289 -3.85 18.39 -6.08
C LEU A 289 -3.53 17.13 -5.27
N VAL A 290 -4.49 16.21 -5.15
CA VAL A 290 -4.28 14.94 -4.42
C VAL A 290 -3.17 14.12 -5.06
N ALA A 291 -3.10 14.05 -6.39
CA ALA A 291 -2.03 13.36 -7.10
C ALA A 291 -0.66 14.01 -6.86
N GLY A 292 -0.58 15.35 -6.90
CA GLY A 292 0.66 16.08 -6.60
C GLY A 292 1.17 15.82 -5.19
N VAL A 293 0.30 15.93 -4.17
CA VAL A 293 0.64 15.60 -2.78
C VAL A 293 1.02 14.13 -2.62
N THR A 294 0.26 13.21 -3.22
CA THR A 294 0.55 11.78 -3.08
C THR A 294 1.90 11.41 -3.69
N ALA A 295 2.23 11.95 -4.86
CA ALA A 295 3.55 11.76 -5.46
C ALA A 295 4.66 12.39 -4.59
N ALA A 296 4.44 13.60 -4.08
CA ALA A 296 5.38 14.28 -3.19
C ALA A 296 5.69 13.45 -1.93
N PHE A 297 4.68 12.98 -1.19
CA PHE A 297 4.88 12.19 0.02
C PHE A 297 5.41 10.78 -0.25
N ALA A 298 5.09 10.18 -1.40
CA ALA A 298 5.71 8.92 -1.80
C ALA A 298 7.23 9.08 -2.02
N ILE A 299 7.65 10.15 -2.70
CA ILE A 299 9.08 10.45 -2.88
C ILE A 299 9.73 10.76 -1.52
N LEU A 300 9.06 11.49 -0.63
CA LEU A 300 9.54 11.79 0.72
C LEU A 300 9.77 10.52 1.56
N GLY A 301 8.80 9.59 1.59
CA GLY A 301 8.94 8.32 2.31
C GLY A 301 10.09 7.47 1.75
N ILE A 302 10.26 7.43 0.43
CA ILE A 302 11.41 6.75 -0.21
C ILE A 302 12.72 7.44 0.17
N ALA A 303 12.76 8.78 0.12
CA ALA A 303 13.94 9.55 0.48
C ALA A 303 14.38 9.25 1.91
N LYS A 304 13.48 9.37 2.89
CA LYS A 304 13.78 9.10 4.30
C LYS A 304 14.28 7.67 4.52
N PHE A 305 13.69 6.68 3.86
CA PHE A 305 14.16 5.29 3.95
C PHE A 305 15.66 5.15 3.57
N PHE A 306 16.09 5.83 2.50
CA PHE A 306 17.48 5.79 2.03
C PHE A 306 18.42 6.75 2.76
N LEU A 307 17.91 7.87 3.27
CA LEU A 307 18.72 8.88 3.93
C LEU A 307 18.99 8.56 5.40
N VAL A 308 18.07 7.89 6.12
CA VAL A 308 18.24 7.56 7.55
C VAL A 308 19.57 6.86 7.86
N PRO A 309 20.04 5.85 7.10
CA PRO A 309 21.33 5.21 7.34
C PRO A 309 22.55 6.12 7.14
N LEU A 310 22.37 7.29 6.52
CA LEU A 310 23.42 8.28 6.25
C LEU A 310 23.46 9.40 7.30
N GLN A 311 22.55 9.40 8.28
CA GLN A 311 22.47 10.46 9.29
C GLN A 311 23.30 10.11 10.53
N ASP A 312 23.80 11.15 11.20
CA ASP A 312 24.71 11.05 12.35
C ASP A 312 23.97 11.39 13.66
N TRP A 313 22.68 11.06 13.75
CA TRP A 313 21.83 11.44 14.88
C TRP A 313 22.24 10.74 16.19
N PRO A 314 22.79 11.46 17.19
CA PRO A 314 23.31 10.85 18.41
C PRO A 314 22.20 10.18 19.22
N GLY A 315 22.39 8.92 19.63
CA GLY A 315 21.48 8.19 20.52
C GLY A 315 20.25 7.56 19.87
N LEU A 316 19.84 7.96 18.65
CA LEU A 316 18.71 7.33 17.95
C LEU A 316 19.14 6.02 17.25
N ILE A 317 20.31 6.05 16.60
CA ILE A 317 20.88 4.92 15.86
C ILE A 317 21.47 3.87 16.80
N ASP A 318 21.92 4.28 17.99
CA ASP A 318 22.50 3.37 18.98
C ASP A 318 21.45 2.52 19.70
N GLN A 319 20.18 2.96 19.72
CA GLN A 319 19.11 2.32 20.47
C GLN A 319 18.25 1.36 19.64
N ASN A 320 18.17 1.57 18.32
CA ASN A 320 17.31 0.77 17.43
C ASN A 320 18.12 0.25 16.24
N ALA A 321 17.74 -0.92 15.72
CA ALA A 321 18.30 -1.39 14.45
C ALA A 321 18.03 -0.35 13.35
N ILE A 322 19.08 0.08 12.64
CA ILE A 322 19.02 1.09 11.56
C ILE A 322 17.84 0.83 10.60
N GLN A 323 17.61 -0.45 10.28
CA GLN A 323 16.52 -0.85 9.39
C GLN A 323 15.12 -0.55 9.96
N ALA A 324 14.90 -0.75 11.26
CA ALA A 324 13.63 -0.44 11.91
C ALA A 324 13.36 1.07 11.90
N GLU A 325 14.41 1.87 12.10
CA GLU A 325 14.30 3.33 12.07
C GLU A 325 14.03 3.86 10.66
N SER A 326 14.70 3.32 9.63
CA SER A 326 14.40 3.65 8.22
C SER A 326 12.94 3.38 7.85
N TRP A 327 12.38 2.26 8.32
CA TRP A 327 10.97 1.94 8.11
C TRP A 327 10.04 2.88 8.88
N PHE A 328 10.36 3.17 10.14
CA PHE A 328 9.57 4.10 10.94
C PHE A 328 9.49 5.47 10.29
N GLU A 329 10.63 6.08 9.96
CA GLU A 329 10.70 7.41 9.35
C GLU A 329 10.00 7.45 7.98
N SER A 330 10.13 6.39 7.17
CA SER A 330 9.43 6.27 5.88
C SER A 330 7.91 6.17 6.05
N LEU A 331 7.45 5.33 6.98
CA LEU A 331 6.01 5.10 7.22
C LEU A 331 5.36 6.24 7.99
N ARG A 332 6.12 7.02 8.75
CA ARG A 332 5.65 8.23 9.42
C ARG A 332 5.03 9.21 8.43
N GLU A 333 5.60 9.31 7.24
CA GLU A 333 5.13 10.20 6.17
C GLU A 333 3.75 9.81 5.64
N PHE A 334 3.34 8.56 5.81
CA PHE A 334 1.99 8.14 5.51
C PHE A 334 0.95 8.86 6.40
N ALA A 335 1.28 9.09 7.68
CA ALA A 335 0.40 9.84 8.57
C ALA A 335 0.23 11.29 8.11
N THR A 336 1.34 11.95 7.77
CA THR A 336 1.33 13.34 7.30
C THR A 336 0.61 13.46 5.95
N TRP A 337 0.87 12.55 5.02
CA TRP A 337 0.15 12.42 3.76
C TRP A 337 -1.36 12.26 3.96
N PHE A 338 -1.77 11.35 4.85
CA PHE A 338 -3.17 11.04 5.10
C PHE A 338 -3.94 12.28 5.54
N TRP A 339 -3.41 13.00 6.54
CA TRP A 339 -4.03 14.22 7.02
C TRP A 339 -4.03 15.33 5.98
N MET A 340 -2.97 15.46 5.17
CA MET A 340 -2.93 16.41 4.07
C MET A 340 -3.99 16.11 3.01
N VAL A 341 -4.20 14.84 2.66
CA VAL A 341 -5.26 14.44 1.72
C VAL A 341 -6.65 14.74 2.29
N ILE A 342 -6.89 14.44 3.57
CA ILE A 342 -8.13 14.81 4.25
C ILE A 342 -8.35 16.32 4.18
N LEU A 343 -7.32 17.10 4.50
CA LEU A 343 -7.34 18.55 4.50
C LEU A 343 -7.70 19.12 3.12
N LEU A 344 -7.14 18.54 2.04
CA LEU A 344 -7.44 18.94 0.67
C LEU A 344 -8.86 18.55 0.22
N LEU A 345 -9.36 17.40 0.68
CA LEU A 345 -10.70 16.90 0.32
C LEU A 345 -11.82 17.56 1.13
N ALA A 346 -11.55 17.96 2.37
CA ALA A 346 -12.51 18.50 3.33
C ALA A 346 -13.39 19.62 2.74
N PRO A 347 -12.86 20.70 2.11
CA PRO A 347 -13.69 21.79 1.60
C PRO A 347 -14.76 21.34 0.60
N VAL A 348 -14.43 20.34 -0.24
CA VAL A 348 -15.32 19.81 -1.27
C VAL A 348 -16.32 18.82 -0.68
N VAL A 349 -15.89 18.03 0.30
CA VAL A 349 -16.72 17.08 1.04
C VAL A 349 -17.79 17.81 1.87
N PHE A 350 -17.40 18.82 2.65
CA PHE A 350 -18.31 19.60 3.52
C PHE A 350 -19.29 20.52 2.76
N ARG A 351 -19.25 20.58 1.42
CA ARG A 351 -20.22 21.37 0.62
C ARG A 351 -21.60 20.73 0.57
N ARG A 352 -21.68 19.42 0.79
CA ARG A 352 -22.89 18.63 0.56
C ARG A 352 -23.46 18.20 1.90
N ARG A 353 -24.80 18.07 1.99
CA ARG A 353 -25.51 17.66 3.22
C ARG A 353 -24.77 16.48 3.88
N PRO A 354 -24.14 16.67 5.05
CA PRO A 354 -23.13 15.73 5.56
C PRO A 354 -23.70 14.35 5.85
N GLY A 355 -24.99 14.26 6.24
CA GLY A 355 -25.60 13.04 6.79
C GLY A 355 -25.22 11.74 6.07
N GLN A 356 -25.42 11.64 4.75
CA GLN A 356 -25.22 10.37 4.04
C GLN A 356 -23.75 9.98 3.89
N LEU A 357 -22.88 10.92 3.52
CA LEU A 357 -21.47 10.61 3.33
C LEU A 357 -20.80 10.29 4.66
N THR A 358 -21.10 11.08 5.70
CA THR A 358 -20.57 10.83 7.05
C THR A 358 -21.03 9.48 7.57
N ALA A 359 -22.29 9.09 7.33
CA ALA A 359 -22.78 7.78 7.72
C ALA A 359 -22.17 6.63 6.90
N ASN A 360 -21.95 6.80 5.58
CA ASN A 360 -21.23 5.82 4.78
C ASN A 360 -19.76 5.66 5.24
N LEU A 361 -19.09 6.76 5.60
CA LEU A 361 -17.75 6.72 6.16
C LEU A 361 -17.71 6.05 7.54
N ALA A 362 -18.71 6.32 8.40
CA ALA A 362 -18.84 5.65 9.69
C ALA A 362 -19.04 4.14 9.52
N LEU A 363 -19.86 3.71 8.54
CA LEU A 363 -20.02 2.30 8.20
C LEU A 363 -18.69 1.66 7.77
N ILE A 364 -17.91 2.31 6.90
CA ILE A 364 -16.56 1.83 6.51
C ILE A 364 -15.63 1.78 7.72
N GLY A 365 -15.63 2.80 8.58
CA GLY A 365 -14.80 2.86 9.78
C GLY A 365 -15.10 1.72 10.75
N LEU A 366 -16.38 1.43 11.00
CA LEU A 366 -16.80 0.29 11.83
C LEU A 366 -16.44 -1.05 11.19
N TRP A 367 -16.58 -1.17 9.87
CA TRP A 367 -16.16 -2.37 9.13
C TRP A 367 -14.65 -2.58 9.24
N LEU A 368 -13.83 -1.54 9.06
CA LEU A 368 -12.39 -1.59 9.29
C LEU A 368 -12.08 -1.99 10.75
N PHE A 369 -12.81 -1.44 11.72
CA PHE A 369 -12.62 -1.79 13.12
C PHE A 369 -12.90 -3.27 13.41
N LEU A 370 -13.93 -3.86 12.80
CA LEU A 370 -14.23 -5.29 12.94
C LEU A 370 -13.03 -6.17 12.51
N PHE A 371 -12.35 -5.81 11.42
CA PHE A 371 -11.22 -6.57 10.88
C PHE A 371 -9.85 -6.15 11.40
N ARG A 372 -9.78 -5.31 12.46
CA ARG A 372 -8.52 -4.87 13.07
C ARG A 372 -7.51 -5.97 13.44
N PRO A 373 -7.90 -7.21 13.85
CA PRO A 373 -6.93 -8.23 14.22
C PRO A 373 -6.04 -8.69 13.07
N ILE A 374 -6.46 -8.44 11.82
CA ILE A 374 -5.74 -8.87 10.61
C ILE A 374 -4.67 -7.86 10.17
N TYR A 375 -4.67 -6.65 10.71
CA TYR A 375 -3.72 -5.60 10.31
C TYR A 375 -2.24 -5.98 10.55
N PRO A 376 -1.83 -6.59 11.66
CA PRO A 376 -0.45 -7.04 11.85
C PRO A 376 -0.01 -8.05 10.78
N TYR A 377 -0.90 -8.97 10.41
CA TYR A 377 -0.62 -9.94 9.35
C TYR A 377 -0.49 -9.28 7.97
N ILE A 378 -1.40 -8.36 7.63
CA ILE A 378 -1.28 -7.57 6.39
C ILE A 378 0.03 -6.78 6.38
N GLY A 379 0.40 -6.16 7.51
CA GLY A 379 1.69 -5.49 7.67
C GLY A 379 2.86 -6.42 7.37
N THR A 380 2.84 -7.63 7.92
CA THR A 380 3.84 -8.69 7.68
C THR A 380 3.96 -9.04 6.19
N ILE A 381 2.83 -9.15 5.47
CA ILE A 381 2.82 -9.41 4.03
C ILE A 381 3.54 -8.31 3.25
N PHE A 382 3.38 -7.05 3.66
CA PHE A 382 3.97 -5.90 2.98
C PHE A 382 5.43 -5.64 3.35
N THR A 383 5.90 -6.10 4.51
CA THR A 383 7.27 -5.83 4.99
C THR A 383 8.24 -6.97 4.73
N ARG A 384 7.79 -8.23 4.79
CA ARG A 384 8.70 -9.39 4.65
C ARG A 384 9.11 -9.66 3.22
N GLN A 385 10.40 -10.02 3.05
CA GLN A 385 10.99 -10.29 1.74
C GLN A 385 10.48 -11.58 1.10
N GLU A 386 10.05 -12.55 1.90
CA GLU A 386 9.47 -13.82 1.45
C GLU A 386 8.20 -13.62 0.59
N PHE A 387 7.52 -12.48 0.74
CA PHE A 387 6.29 -12.16 0.01
C PHE A 387 6.50 -11.21 -1.19
N ARG A 388 7.74 -10.99 -1.65
CA ARG A 388 8.03 -10.10 -2.78
C ARG A 388 7.25 -10.46 -4.05
N LEU A 389 7.11 -11.75 -4.36
CA LEU A 389 6.32 -12.19 -5.51
C LEU A 389 4.85 -11.75 -5.40
N ASN A 390 4.27 -11.91 -4.21
CA ASN A 390 2.90 -11.50 -3.89
C ASN A 390 2.75 -9.97 -3.97
N GLN A 391 3.73 -9.22 -3.47
CA GLN A 391 3.76 -7.76 -3.56
C GLN A 391 3.81 -7.29 -5.03
N PHE A 392 4.64 -7.89 -5.87
CA PHE A 392 4.67 -7.58 -7.30
C PHE A 392 3.36 -7.95 -8.01
N ALA A 393 2.78 -9.11 -7.67
CA ALA A 393 1.48 -9.53 -8.20
C ALA A 393 0.38 -8.53 -7.81
N LEU A 394 0.37 -8.07 -6.56
CA LEU A 394 -0.54 -7.05 -6.06
C LEU A 394 -0.39 -5.72 -6.82
N VAL A 395 0.83 -5.24 -7.03
CA VAL A 395 1.08 -4.03 -7.86
C VAL A 395 0.55 -4.23 -9.28
N GLY A 396 0.76 -5.39 -9.89
CA GLY A 396 0.22 -5.73 -11.21
C GLY A 396 -1.31 -5.70 -11.25
N VAL A 397 -1.98 -6.31 -10.26
CA VAL A 397 -3.44 -6.32 -10.13
C VAL A 397 -3.99 -4.91 -9.89
N ILE A 398 -3.34 -4.10 -9.04
CA ILE A 398 -3.71 -2.69 -8.81
C ILE A 398 -3.55 -1.89 -10.10
N GLY A 399 -2.46 -2.09 -10.86
CA GLY A 399 -2.25 -1.46 -12.16
C GLY A 399 -3.37 -1.79 -13.14
N LEU A 400 -3.78 -3.07 -13.18
CA LEU A 400 -4.90 -3.52 -14.02
C LEU A 400 -6.24 -2.91 -13.57
N LEU A 401 -6.50 -2.83 -12.27
CA LEU A 401 -7.66 -2.13 -11.69
C LEU A 401 -7.70 -0.65 -12.07
N ILE A 402 -6.58 0.06 -11.96
CA ILE A 402 -6.49 1.47 -12.36
C ILE A 402 -6.74 1.61 -13.86
N TYR A 403 -6.15 0.74 -14.69
CA TYR A 403 -6.35 0.74 -16.13
C TYR A 403 -7.83 0.53 -16.51
N GLN A 404 -8.48 -0.50 -15.95
CA GLN A 404 -9.90 -0.78 -16.15
C GLN A 404 -10.80 0.35 -15.64
N ALA A 405 -10.50 0.89 -14.45
CA ALA A 405 -11.22 2.00 -13.85
C ALA A 405 -11.14 3.27 -14.71
N ARG A 406 -9.99 3.53 -15.35
CA ARG A 406 -9.83 4.65 -16.29
C ARG A 406 -10.59 4.43 -17.59
N LYS A 407 -10.61 3.20 -18.10
CA LYS A 407 -11.29 2.85 -19.36
C LYS A 407 -12.81 2.89 -19.24
N ASN A 408 -13.37 2.29 -18.19
CA ASN A 408 -14.82 2.07 -18.05
C ASN A 408 -15.50 2.98 -17.00
N GLY A 409 -14.71 3.73 -16.23
CA GLY A 409 -15.16 4.42 -15.03
C GLY A 409 -15.49 3.45 -13.89
N LEU A 410 -15.28 3.86 -12.64
CA LEU A 410 -15.60 3.02 -11.47
C LEU A 410 -17.12 2.86 -11.24
N GLY A 411 -17.94 3.81 -11.69
CA GLY A 411 -19.40 3.77 -11.45
C GLY A 411 -19.79 3.78 -9.97
N LEU A 412 -18.92 4.27 -9.09
CA LEU A 412 -19.15 4.31 -7.65
C LEU A 412 -20.09 5.45 -7.26
N HIS A 413 -21.26 5.10 -6.75
CA HIS A 413 -22.27 6.05 -6.28
C HIS A 413 -22.18 6.28 -4.77
N PHE A 414 -20.96 6.46 -4.23
CA PHE A 414 -20.68 6.52 -2.78
C PHE A 414 -21.42 7.64 -2.03
N ARG A 415 -21.99 8.62 -2.75
CA ARG A 415 -22.81 9.70 -2.19
C ARG A 415 -24.26 9.29 -1.92
N SER A 416 -24.70 8.19 -2.49
CA SER A 416 -26.05 7.68 -2.31
C SER A 416 -26.12 6.82 -1.04
N ALA A 417 -27.34 6.64 -0.53
CA ALA A 417 -27.59 5.59 0.44
C ALA A 417 -27.23 4.22 -0.16
N PRO A 418 -26.74 3.27 0.67
CA PRO A 418 -26.44 1.92 0.19
C PRO A 418 -27.68 1.32 -0.48
N ALA A 419 -27.48 0.68 -1.62
CA ALA A 419 -28.53 -0.03 -2.33
C ALA A 419 -28.76 -1.41 -1.71
N LEU A 420 -30.02 -1.82 -1.62
CA LEU A 420 -30.40 -3.16 -1.19
C LEU A 420 -30.11 -4.15 -2.33
N HIS A 421 -28.89 -4.66 -2.35
CA HIS A 421 -28.47 -5.72 -3.25
C HIS A 421 -28.15 -6.97 -2.44
N SER A 422 -29.07 -7.95 -2.46
CA SER A 422 -29.01 -9.15 -1.62
C SER A 422 -27.70 -9.92 -1.74
N ALA A 423 -27.16 -10.09 -2.95
CA ALA A 423 -25.90 -10.79 -3.17
C ALA A 423 -24.71 -10.07 -2.53
N ALA A 424 -24.63 -8.74 -2.67
CA ALA A 424 -23.58 -7.93 -2.05
C ALA A 424 -23.71 -7.91 -0.51
N LEU A 425 -24.94 -7.81 0.00
CA LEU A 425 -25.24 -7.85 1.44
C LEU A 425 -24.84 -9.20 2.05
N MET A 426 -25.23 -10.31 1.40
CA MET A 426 -24.88 -11.66 1.83
C MET A 426 -23.37 -11.86 1.83
N MET A 427 -22.66 -11.32 0.84
CA MET A 427 -21.20 -11.39 0.79
C MET A 427 -20.56 -10.55 1.91
N LEU A 428 -21.04 -9.33 2.16
CA LEU A 428 -20.56 -8.49 3.27
C LEU A 428 -20.78 -9.16 4.63
N VAL A 429 -22.04 -9.43 4.97
CA VAL A 429 -22.41 -9.95 6.30
C VAL A 429 -21.94 -11.37 6.47
N GLY A 430 -22.06 -12.21 5.44
CA GLY A 430 -21.61 -13.60 5.45
C GLY A 430 -20.11 -13.72 5.62
N SER A 431 -19.30 -12.94 4.88
CA SER A 431 -17.85 -12.96 5.05
C SER A 431 -17.40 -12.35 6.39
N SER A 432 -18.10 -11.33 6.90
CA SER A 432 -17.84 -10.79 8.24
C SER A 432 -18.17 -11.78 9.38
N ALA A 433 -19.27 -12.53 9.27
CA ALA A 433 -19.61 -13.57 10.24
C ALA A 433 -18.66 -14.78 10.13
N ALA A 434 -18.34 -15.20 8.89
CA ALA A 434 -17.37 -16.25 8.64
C ALA A 434 -15.97 -15.87 9.14
N PHE A 435 -15.60 -14.59 9.12
CA PHE A 435 -14.35 -14.11 9.68
C PHE A 435 -14.27 -14.36 11.19
N ILE A 436 -15.32 -14.01 11.95
CA ILE A 436 -15.36 -14.27 13.40
C ILE A 436 -15.28 -15.78 13.68
N LEU A 437 -15.98 -16.60 12.89
CA LEU A 437 -15.93 -18.05 13.03
C LEU A 437 -14.54 -18.61 12.69
N ALA A 438 -13.92 -18.10 11.62
CA ALA A 438 -12.59 -18.50 11.18
C ALA A 438 -11.54 -18.15 12.24
N GLU A 439 -11.54 -16.93 12.77
CA GLU A 439 -10.65 -16.52 13.87
C GLU A 439 -10.83 -17.37 15.12
N ARG A 440 -12.06 -17.77 15.43
CA ARG A 440 -12.35 -18.56 16.63
C ARG A 440 -11.98 -20.04 16.50
N VAL A 441 -12.18 -20.63 15.31
CA VAL A 441 -12.09 -22.09 15.10
C VAL A 441 -10.80 -22.50 14.40
N VAL A 442 -10.44 -21.76 13.35
CA VAL A 442 -9.42 -22.16 12.38
C VAL A 442 -8.14 -21.37 12.58
N ASP A 443 -8.26 -20.08 12.91
CA ASP A 443 -7.15 -19.16 13.15
C ASP A 443 -6.10 -19.24 12.03
N ILE A 444 -6.54 -19.05 10.78
CA ILE A 444 -5.67 -18.96 9.61
C ILE A 444 -5.76 -17.54 9.06
N ASN A 445 -4.72 -16.76 9.32
CA ASN A 445 -4.64 -15.35 8.94
C ASN A 445 -4.92 -15.10 7.44
N THR A 446 -4.46 -15.98 6.54
CA THR A 446 -4.73 -15.84 5.10
C THR A 446 -6.20 -16.01 4.77
N LEU A 447 -6.89 -16.93 5.43
CA LEU A 447 -8.34 -17.13 5.26
C LEU A 447 -9.08 -15.89 5.75
N SER A 448 -8.72 -15.38 6.92
CA SER A 448 -9.30 -14.17 7.49
C SER A 448 -9.07 -12.92 6.62
N ALA A 449 -7.85 -12.74 6.08
CA ALA A 449 -7.54 -11.69 5.11
C ALA A 449 -8.33 -11.82 3.81
N SER A 450 -8.66 -13.04 3.41
CA SER A 450 -9.48 -13.31 2.22
C SER A 450 -10.96 -12.98 2.47
N LEU A 451 -11.45 -13.31 3.67
CA LEU A 451 -12.79 -12.93 4.13
C LEU A 451 -12.92 -11.41 4.27
N LEU A 452 -11.87 -10.71 4.72
CA LEU A 452 -11.78 -9.25 4.65
C LEU A 452 -11.93 -8.76 3.20
N GLY A 453 -11.19 -9.33 2.24
CA GLY A 453 -11.28 -8.96 0.83
C GLY A 453 -12.67 -9.20 0.22
N LEU A 454 -13.31 -10.33 0.55
CA LEU A 454 -14.67 -10.64 0.11
C LEU A 454 -15.70 -9.70 0.75
N ALA A 455 -15.57 -9.43 2.05
CA ALA A 455 -16.43 -8.49 2.76
C ALA A 455 -16.28 -7.07 2.18
N PHE A 456 -15.06 -6.63 1.88
CA PHE A 456 -14.79 -5.35 1.22
C PHE A 456 -15.48 -5.26 -0.14
N TYR A 457 -15.38 -6.32 -0.94
CA TYR A 457 -16.03 -6.36 -2.24
C TYR A 457 -17.57 -6.43 -2.14
N GLY A 458 -18.12 -7.12 -1.14
CA GLY A 458 -19.54 -7.07 -0.79
C GLY A 458 -19.98 -5.66 -0.37
N LEU A 459 -19.17 -4.98 0.44
CA LEU A 459 -19.38 -3.59 0.87
C LEU A 459 -19.40 -2.63 -0.32
N LEU A 460 -18.43 -2.73 -1.24
CA LEU A 460 -18.43 -1.95 -2.48
C LEU A 460 -19.69 -2.19 -3.34
N GLY A 461 -20.23 -3.41 -3.32
CA GLY A 461 -21.46 -3.78 -4.02
C GLY A 461 -22.71 -3.03 -3.58
N LEU A 462 -22.68 -2.36 -2.43
CA LEU A 462 -23.77 -1.48 -1.97
C LEU A 462 -23.80 -0.13 -2.71
N TRP A 463 -22.70 0.28 -3.36
CA TRP A 463 -22.58 1.55 -4.11
C TRP A 463 -22.26 1.37 -5.59
N LEU A 464 -22.06 0.14 -6.05
CA LEU A 464 -21.87 -0.20 -7.45
C LEU A 464 -23.19 -0.64 -8.09
N GLU A 465 -23.31 -0.43 -9.39
CA GLU A 465 -24.39 -1.03 -10.18
C GLU A 465 -24.29 -2.57 -10.12
N PRO A 466 -25.39 -3.32 -9.95
CA PRO A 466 -25.35 -4.76 -9.78
C PRO A 466 -24.59 -5.51 -10.88
N ARG A 467 -24.67 -5.03 -12.14
CA ARG A 467 -23.92 -5.60 -13.26
C ARG A 467 -22.42 -5.37 -13.14
N ARG A 468 -22.00 -4.12 -12.92
CA ARG A 468 -20.58 -3.76 -12.72
C ARG A 468 -19.99 -4.49 -11.51
N TRP A 469 -20.77 -4.62 -10.44
CA TRP A 469 -20.39 -5.43 -9.30
C TRP A 469 -20.08 -6.85 -9.76
N LYS A 470 -21.04 -7.59 -10.33
CA LYS A 470 -20.84 -8.97 -10.82
C LYS A 470 -19.63 -9.11 -11.78
N GLN A 471 -19.45 -8.16 -12.69
CA GLN A 471 -18.30 -8.13 -13.62
C GLN A 471 -16.96 -7.87 -12.93
N GLY A 472 -16.96 -7.20 -11.78
CA GLY A 472 -15.78 -6.98 -10.95
C GLY A 472 -15.38 -8.17 -10.08
N LEU A 473 -16.15 -9.27 -10.05
CA LEU A 473 -15.86 -10.43 -9.20
C LEU A 473 -14.49 -11.06 -9.51
N PRO A 474 -14.10 -11.32 -10.79
CA PRO A 474 -12.75 -11.77 -11.10
C PRO A 474 -11.67 -10.85 -10.54
N ALA A 475 -11.87 -9.53 -10.58
CA ALA A 475 -10.92 -8.55 -10.09
C ALA A 475 -10.76 -8.61 -8.56
N ALA A 476 -11.87 -8.82 -7.84
CA ALA A 476 -11.83 -9.01 -6.39
C ALA A 476 -11.13 -10.32 -6.01
N ILE A 477 -11.42 -11.42 -6.72
CA ILE A 477 -10.76 -12.71 -6.48
C ILE A 477 -9.27 -12.63 -6.86
N LEU A 478 -8.90 -11.90 -7.91
CA LEU A 478 -7.49 -11.61 -8.21
C LEU A 478 -6.83 -10.88 -7.05
N LEU A 479 -7.44 -9.81 -6.54
CA LEU A 479 -6.88 -9.05 -5.43
C LEU A 479 -6.66 -9.95 -4.20
N ILE A 480 -7.65 -10.77 -3.85
CA ILE A 480 -7.54 -11.77 -2.79
C ILE A 480 -6.45 -12.78 -3.11
N GLY A 481 -6.40 -13.28 -4.35
CA GLY A 481 -5.42 -14.26 -4.80
C GLY A 481 -3.97 -13.77 -4.74
N THR A 482 -3.72 -12.47 -4.61
CA THR A 482 -2.37 -11.92 -4.37
C THR A 482 -1.89 -12.09 -2.93
N LEU A 483 -2.77 -12.44 -1.98
CA LEU A 483 -2.37 -12.88 -0.65
C LEU A 483 -1.46 -14.13 -0.74
N PRO A 484 -0.62 -14.42 0.27
CA PRO A 484 0.38 -15.49 0.24
C PRO A 484 -0.23 -16.91 0.36
N PHE A 485 -1.25 -17.19 -0.44
CA PHE A 485 -1.85 -18.51 -0.58
C PHE A 485 -0.91 -19.56 -1.11
N GLY A 486 0.12 -19.19 -1.87
CA GLY A 486 1.03 -20.14 -2.50
C GLY A 486 1.64 -21.12 -1.49
N GLU A 487 2.21 -20.62 -0.40
CA GLU A 487 2.82 -21.44 0.66
C GLU A 487 1.78 -22.31 1.40
N HIS A 488 0.60 -21.76 1.67
CA HIS A 488 -0.47 -22.51 2.33
C HIS A 488 -1.03 -23.60 1.41
N LEU A 489 -1.37 -23.28 0.15
CA LEU A 489 -1.81 -24.25 -0.84
C LEU A 489 -0.75 -25.32 -1.06
N GLN A 490 0.52 -24.95 -1.08
CA GLN A 490 1.62 -25.90 -1.18
C GLN A 490 1.66 -26.89 -0.01
N THR A 491 1.27 -26.43 1.18
CA THR A 491 1.23 -27.25 2.39
C THR A 491 -0.03 -28.13 2.44
N PHE A 492 -1.21 -27.54 2.24
CA PHE A 492 -2.49 -28.24 2.33
C PHE A 492 -2.79 -29.08 1.08
N VAL A 493 -2.74 -28.47 -0.11
CA VAL A 493 -3.06 -29.14 -1.38
C VAL A 493 -1.84 -29.82 -1.99
N GLY A 494 -0.64 -29.27 -1.77
CA GLY A 494 0.58 -29.80 -2.38
C GLY A 494 0.96 -31.17 -1.86
N TYR A 495 0.68 -31.53 -0.60
CA TYR A 495 0.95 -32.88 -0.11
C TYR A 495 0.13 -33.97 -0.84
N PRO A 496 -1.22 -33.91 -0.90
CA PRO A 496 -2.00 -34.86 -1.68
C PRO A 496 -1.61 -34.93 -3.16
N VAL A 497 -1.32 -33.78 -3.78
CA VAL A 497 -0.93 -33.74 -5.19
C VAL A 497 0.45 -34.37 -5.41
N ARG A 498 1.39 -34.21 -4.46
CA ARG A 498 2.70 -34.89 -4.50
C ARG A 498 2.56 -36.40 -4.40
N LEU A 499 1.73 -36.89 -3.47
CA LEU A 499 1.44 -38.34 -3.36
C LEU A 499 0.87 -38.89 -4.65
N LEU A 500 -0.11 -38.20 -5.25
CA LEU A 500 -0.69 -38.60 -6.53
C LEU A 500 0.37 -38.59 -7.65
N THR A 501 1.20 -37.56 -7.71
CA THR A 501 2.27 -37.45 -8.72
C THR A 501 3.28 -38.58 -8.55
N ALA A 502 3.70 -38.89 -7.33
CA ALA A 502 4.61 -39.99 -7.03
C ALA A 502 4.02 -41.33 -7.46
N ALA A 503 2.75 -41.60 -7.13
CA ALA A 503 2.05 -42.82 -7.53
C ALA A 503 1.97 -42.96 -9.06
N LEU A 504 1.56 -41.89 -9.76
CA LEU A 504 1.46 -41.91 -11.23
C LEU A 504 2.80 -42.10 -11.92
N VAL A 505 3.87 -41.47 -11.41
CA VAL A 505 5.23 -41.64 -11.95
C VAL A 505 5.75 -43.05 -11.69
N ARG A 506 5.55 -43.57 -10.48
CA ARG A 506 5.91 -44.94 -10.09
C ARG A 506 5.23 -45.97 -10.99
N ASP A 507 3.91 -45.88 -11.11
CA ASP A 507 3.11 -46.82 -11.89
C ASP A 507 3.46 -46.73 -13.40
N GLY A 508 3.72 -45.51 -13.89
CA GLY A 508 4.21 -45.28 -15.24
C GLY A 508 5.57 -45.91 -15.52
N LEU A 509 6.55 -45.73 -14.62
CA LEU A 509 7.87 -46.35 -14.72
C LEU A 509 7.81 -47.88 -14.61
N GLY A 510 6.93 -48.40 -13.76
CA GLY A 510 6.67 -49.85 -13.64
C GLY A 510 6.16 -50.47 -14.94
N ALA A 511 5.34 -49.73 -15.71
CA ALA A 511 4.90 -50.18 -17.03
C ALA A 511 6.05 -50.28 -18.05
N PHE A 512 7.18 -49.60 -17.82
CA PHE A 512 8.41 -49.70 -18.61
C PHE A 512 9.44 -50.67 -18.01
N GLY A 513 9.08 -51.46 -17.00
CA GLY A 513 9.95 -52.46 -16.38
C GLY A 513 10.93 -51.90 -15.33
N ILE A 514 10.74 -50.65 -14.88
CA ILE A 514 11.57 -50.05 -13.83
C ILE A 514 10.86 -50.23 -12.48
N HIS A 515 11.34 -51.16 -11.67
CA HIS A 515 10.77 -51.43 -10.35
C HIS A 515 11.20 -50.35 -9.35
N THR A 516 10.22 -49.78 -8.64
CA THR A 516 10.42 -48.74 -7.63
C THR A 516 9.60 -49.04 -6.39
N ILE A 517 10.23 -48.93 -5.22
CA ILE A 517 9.54 -49.05 -3.94
C ILE A 517 9.23 -47.62 -3.48
N GLY A 518 7.95 -47.26 -3.47
CA GLY A 518 7.52 -45.94 -3.03
C GLY A 518 7.05 -45.96 -1.58
N ILE A 519 7.67 -45.15 -0.72
CA ILE A 519 7.14 -44.81 0.61
C ILE A 519 6.71 -43.34 0.54
N ASP A 520 5.40 -43.11 0.52
CA ASP A 520 4.78 -41.79 0.40
C ASP A 520 5.25 -40.96 -0.82
N THR A 521 6.07 -39.92 -0.58
CA THR A 521 6.60 -39.00 -1.61
C THR A 521 8.02 -39.34 -2.05
N ILE A 522 8.58 -40.42 -1.50
CA ILE A 522 9.94 -40.88 -1.74
C ILE A 522 9.87 -42.10 -2.67
N LEU A 523 10.54 -41.99 -3.80
CA LEU A 523 10.73 -43.08 -4.75
C LEU A 523 12.13 -43.65 -4.55
N VAL A 524 12.21 -44.91 -4.14
CA VAL A 524 13.47 -45.63 -3.95
C VAL A 524 13.74 -46.49 -5.20
N PHE A 525 14.90 -46.28 -5.80
CA PHE A 525 15.44 -47.01 -6.96
C PHE A 525 16.68 -47.80 -6.54
N GLU A 526 17.09 -48.78 -7.36
CA GLU A 526 18.36 -49.49 -7.18
C GLU A 526 19.58 -48.55 -7.24
N SER A 527 19.47 -47.46 -8.01
CA SER A 527 20.54 -46.47 -8.24
C SER A 527 20.48 -45.25 -7.31
N GLY A 528 19.43 -45.07 -6.50
CA GLY A 528 19.31 -43.90 -5.63
C GLY A 528 17.90 -43.61 -5.12
N ILE A 529 17.75 -42.49 -4.39
CA ILE A 529 16.48 -42.05 -3.80
C ILE A 529 16.07 -40.73 -4.47
N SER A 530 14.82 -40.63 -4.93
CA SER A 530 14.25 -39.39 -5.47
C SER A 530 13.03 -38.98 -4.66
N GLN A 531 13.09 -37.80 -4.04
CA GLN A 531 11.96 -37.20 -3.35
C GLN A 531 11.29 -36.17 -4.26
N ILE A 532 9.96 -36.24 -4.37
CA ILE A 532 9.20 -35.16 -4.99
C ILE A 532 9.09 -34.02 -3.97
N ASP A 533 10.06 -33.11 -4.02
CA ASP A 533 10.11 -31.96 -3.11
C ASP A 533 8.94 -30.99 -3.32
N LEU A 534 8.77 -30.09 -2.36
CA LEU A 534 7.72 -29.06 -2.38
C LEU A 534 7.61 -28.30 -3.72
N PRO A 535 8.67 -27.77 -4.36
CA PRO A 535 8.52 -27.05 -5.63
C PRO A 535 7.96 -27.89 -6.79
N CYS A 536 7.95 -29.22 -6.69
CA CYS A 536 7.52 -30.14 -7.75
C CYS A 536 6.05 -30.56 -7.67
N SER A 537 5.28 -30.10 -6.67
CA SER A 537 3.85 -30.43 -6.51
C SER A 537 2.96 -29.93 -7.65
N GLY A 538 3.42 -28.96 -8.45
CA GLY A 538 2.62 -28.28 -9.45
C GLY A 538 1.57 -27.31 -8.88
N VAL A 539 1.40 -27.22 -7.55
CA VAL A 539 0.42 -26.32 -6.91
C VAL A 539 0.75 -24.86 -7.14
N LYS A 540 2.04 -24.49 -7.14
CA LYS A 540 2.47 -23.14 -7.49
C LYS A 540 2.03 -22.76 -8.91
N SER A 541 2.17 -23.68 -9.86
CA SER A 541 1.70 -23.50 -11.25
C SER A 541 0.18 -23.41 -11.34
N LEU A 542 -0.56 -24.19 -10.54
CA LEU A 542 -2.02 -24.11 -10.46
C LEU A 542 -2.48 -22.76 -9.89
N TRP A 543 -1.81 -22.24 -8.86
CA TRP A 543 -2.13 -20.93 -8.27
C TRP A 543 -1.80 -19.78 -9.22
N THR A 544 -0.58 -19.73 -9.79
CA THR A 544 -0.22 -18.70 -10.77
C THR A 544 -1.08 -18.79 -12.03
N GLY A 545 -1.39 -20.01 -12.48
CA GLY A 545 -2.31 -20.27 -13.57
C GLY A 545 -3.72 -19.79 -13.26
N GLY A 546 -4.25 -20.05 -12.06
CA GLY A 546 -5.55 -19.57 -11.62
C GLY A 546 -5.63 -18.04 -11.61
N MET A 547 -4.57 -17.37 -11.15
CA MET A 547 -4.43 -15.91 -11.25
C MET A 547 -4.44 -15.45 -12.71
N PHE A 548 -3.69 -16.13 -13.59
CA PHE A 548 -3.70 -15.81 -15.01
C PHE A 548 -5.08 -16.00 -15.66
N LEU A 549 -5.79 -17.08 -15.32
CA LEU A 549 -7.16 -17.35 -15.77
C LEU A 549 -8.12 -16.23 -15.38
N LEU A 550 -8.09 -15.80 -14.12
CA LEU A 550 -8.95 -14.72 -13.65
C LEU A 550 -8.60 -13.38 -14.34
N ALA A 551 -7.31 -13.09 -14.52
CA ALA A 551 -6.84 -11.88 -15.21
C ALA A 551 -7.29 -11.89 -16.68
N ALA A 552 -7.09 -13.00 -17.39
CA ALA A 552 -7.53 -13.16 -18.78
C ALA A 552 -9.06 -13.06 -18.89
N THR A 553 -9.80 -13.71 -18.00
CA THR A 553 -11.28 -13.66 -17.94
C THR A 553 -11.77 -12.22 -17.82
N TRP A 554 -11.12 -11.43 -16.95
CA TRP A 554 -11.51 -10.05 -16.69
C TRP A 554 -11.09 -9.09 -17.81
N ILE A 555 -9.89 -9.23 -18.37
CA ILE A 555 -9.39 -8.42 -19.49
C ILE A 555 -10.25 -8.64 -20.74
N GLU A 556 -10.63 -9.89 -20.99
CA GLU A 556 -11.42 -10.29 -22.16
C GLU A 556 -12.93 -10.13 -21.96
N GLY A 557 -13.39 -9.69 -20.77
CA GLY A 557 -14.81 -9.49 -20.47
C GLY A 557 -15.66 -10.76 -20.62
N ARG A 558 -15.14 -11.90 -20.16
CA ARG A 558 -15.77 -13.22 -20.29
C ARG A 558 -16.70 -13.51 -19.12
N LYS A 559 -17.86 -14.11 -19.41
CA LYS A 559 -18.83 -14.53 -18.38
C LYS A 559 -18.33 -15.73 -17.58
N ILE A 560 -18.43 -15.67 -16.26
CA ILE A 560 -18.27 -16.84 -15.38
C ILE A 560 -19.54 -17.68 -15.47
N ASN A 561 -19.52 -18.73 -16.29
CA ASN A 561 -20.63 -19.67 -16.47
C ASN A 561 -20.12 -21.13 -16.48
N ARG A 562 -20.99 -22.11 -16.74
CA ARG A 562 -20.60 -23.52 -16.81
C ARG A 562 -19.52 -23.79 -17.86
N ARG A 563 -19.52 -23.10 -19.00
CA ARG A 563 -18.47 -23.24 -20.05
C ARG A 563 -17.13 -22.71 -19.56
N TRP A 564 -17.14 -21.58 -18.85
CA TRP A 564 -15.93 -21.05 -18.19
C TRP A 564 -15.38 -22.06 -17.18
N LEU A 565 -16.24 -22.69 -16.38
CA LEU A 565 -15.81 -23.73 -15.44
C LEU A 565 -15.19 -24.94 -16.15
N SER A 566 -15.77 -25.39 -17.26
CA SER A 566 -15.17 -26.46 -18.07
C SER A 566 -13.79 -26.06 -18.62
N VAL A 567 -13.64 -24.83 -19.12
CA VAL A 567 -12.34 -24.31 -19.57
C VAL A 567 -11.33 -24.24 -18.41
N ALA A 568 -11.77 -23.80 -17.23
CA ALA A 568 -10.94 -23.77 -16.02
C ALA A 568 -10.46 -25.17 -15.62
N LEU A 569 -11.34 -26.16 -15.62
CA LEU A 569 -11.00 -27.56 -15.30
C LEU A 569 -10.02 -28.16 -16.32
N ILE A 570 -10.26 -27.95 -17.62
CA ILE A 570 -9.34 -28.40 -18.68
C ILE A 570 -7.98 -27.72 -18.50
N PHE A 571 -7.96 -26.42 -18.22
CA PHE A 571 -6.72 -25.69 -17.99
C PHE A 571 -5.95 -26.18 -16.75
N SER A 572 -6.63 -26.42 -15.63
CA SER A 572 -6.01 -27.04 -14.45
C SER A 572 -5.44 -28.42 -14.76
N PHE A 573 -6.15 -29.23 -15.55
CA PHE A 573 -5.65 -30.52 -16.02
C PHE A 573 -4.40 -30.38 -16.91
N LEU A 574 -4.39 -29.42 -17.85
CA LEU A 574 -3.21 -29.16 -18.69
C LEU A 574 -1.99 -28.74 -17.87
N LEU A 575 -2.17 -27.89 -16.85
CA LEU A 575 -1.10 -27.50 -15.94
C LEU A 575 -0.57 -28.68 -15.13
N PHE A 576 -1.47 -29.53 -14.63
CA PHE A 576 -1.10 -30.74 -13.91
C PHE A 576 -0.35 -31.72 -14.82
N ALA A 577 -0.85 -31.97 -16.04
CA ALA A 577 -0.22 -32.85 -17.01
C ALA A 577 1.17 -32.36 -17.44
N ALA A 578 1.34 -31.05 -17.63
CA ALA A 578 2.64 -30.46 -17.92
C ALA A 578 3.63 -30.66 -16.76
N ASN A 579 3.18 -30.49 -15.51
CA ASN A 579 4.02 -30.75 -14.34
C ASN A 579 4.35 -32.24 -14.18
N LEU A 580 3.40 -33.13 -14.41
CA LEU A 580 3.62 -34.58 -14.38
C LEU A 580 4.66 -35.00 -15.42
N GLY A 581 4.52 -34.51 -16.66
CA GLY A 581 5.51 -34.74 -17.72
C GLY A 581 6.90 -34.22 -17.36
N ARG A 582 6.97 -33.02 -16.74
CA ARG A 582 8.22 -32.46 -16.22
C ARG A 582 8.87 -33.38 -15.17
N VAL A 583 8.12 -33.81 -14.17
CA VAL A 583 8.64 -34.70 -13.11
C VAL A 583 9.09 -36.04 -13.70
N ALA A 584 8.31 -36.64 -14.59
CA ALA A 584 8.67 -37.89 -15.24
C ALA A 584 9.98 -37.78 -16.03
N VAL A 585 10.18 -36.70 -16.78
CA VAL A 585 11.44 -36.42 -17.50
C VAL A 585 12.60 -36.31 -16.51
N LEU A 586 12.45 -35.55 -15.42
CA LEU A 586 13.51 -35.32 -14.43
C LEU A 586 13.93 -36.59 -13.69
N VAL A 587 12.95 -37.41 -13.26
CA VAL A 587 13.20 -38.68 -12.58
C VAL A 587 13.90 -39.66 -13.53
N THR A 588 13.52 -39.66 -14.81
CA THR A 588 14.15 -40.52 -15.81
C THR A 588 15.58 -40.05 -16.13
N THR A 589 15.81 -38.74 -16.29
CA THR A 589 17.14 -38.23 -16.65
C THR A 589 18.12 -38.25 -15.49
N GLY A 590 17.69 -37.96 -14.26
CA GLY A 590 18.56 -37.96 -13.08
C GLY A 590 18.78 -39.37 -12.54
N PRO A 591 17.94 -39.88 -11.61
CA PRO A 591 18.13 -41.18 -10.96
C PRO A 591 18.26 -42.39 -11.88
N VAL A 592 17.49 -42.46 -12.98
CA VAL A 592 17.47 -43.65 -13.85
C VAL A 592 18.66 -43.66 -14.83
N LEU A 593 18.95 -42.55 -15.49
CA LEU A 593 20.05 -42.45 -16.47
C LEU A 593 21.39 -41.97 -15.87
N GLY A 594 21.38 -41.46 -14.64
CA GLY A 594 22.56 -40.90 -13.96
C GLY A 594 23.01 -39.53 -14.46
N TRP A 595 22.14 -38.76 -15.12
CA TRP A 595 22.48 -37.45 -15.73
C TRP A 595 21.94 -36.28 -14.90
N ASP A 596 22.37 -36.16 -13.65
CA ASP A 596 21.87 -35.16 -12.69
C ASP A 596 21.99 -33.71 -13.20
N LEU A 597 23.13 -33.37 -13.83
CA LEU A 597 23.35 -32.03 -14.40
C LEU A 597 22.34 -31.69 -15.51
N LEU A 598 22.02 -32.67 -16.36
CA LEU A 598 21.05 -32.47 -17.44
C LEU A 598 19.64 -32.33 -16.86
N ALA A 599 19.29 -33.12 -15.83
CA ALA A 599 18.04 -32.98 -15.12
C ALA A 599 17.90 -31.56 -14.53
N GLU A 600 18.94 -31.05 -13.87
CA GLU A 600 18.97 -29.69 -13.32
C GLU A 600 18.78 -28.62 -14.41
N MET A 601 19.47 -28.76 -15.55
CA MET A 601 19.33 -27.86 -16.70
C MET A 601 17.94 -27.89 -17.34
N LEU A 602 17.29 -29.06 -17.40
CA LEU A 602 15.95 -29.22 -17.98
C LEU A 602 14.83 -28.78 -17.03
N HIS A 603 15.09 -28.76 -15.73
CA HIS A 603 14.09 -28.52 -14.69
C HIS A 603 13.34 -27.20 -14.89
N VAL A 604 14.04 -26.10 -15.13
CA VAL A 604 13.40 -24.77 -15.29
C VAL A 604 12.77 -24.59 -16.69
N PRO A 605 13.47 -24.82 -17.82
CA PRO A 605 12.91 -24.60 -19.15
C PRO A 605 11.66 -25.43 -19.44
N LEU A 606 11.65 -26.71 -19.04
CA LEU A 606 10.51 -27.59 -19.28
C LEU A 606 9.27 -27.13 -18.51
N GLY A 607 9.46 -26.63 -17.29
CA GLY A 607 8.39 -26.03 -16.49
C GLY A 607 7.81 -24.76 -17.15
N VAL A 608 8.68 -23.87 -17.64
CA VAL A 608 8.26 -22.63 -18.32
C VAL A 608 7.51 -22.93 -19.63
N LEU A 609 8.04 -23.82 -20.46
CA LEU A 609 7.42 -24.20 -21.74
C LEU A 609 6.04 -24.83 -21.53
N GLY A 610 5.92 -25.77 -20.58
CA GLY A 610 4.65 -26.39 -20.24
C GLY A 610 3.61 -25.37 -19.74
N PHE A 611 4.04 -24.45 -18.87
CA PHE A 611 3.16 -23.40 -18.35
C PHE A 611 2.69 -22.41 -19.44
N VAL A 612 3.60 -21.94 -20.28
CA VAL A 612 3.28 -21.04 -21.40
C VAL A 612 2.33 -21.72 -22.39
N GLY A 613 2.58 -22.99 -22.73
CA GLY A 613 1.70 -23.79 -23.58
C GLY A 613 0.28 -23.89 -23.03
N ALA A 614 0.14 -24.23 -21.74
CA ALA A 614 -1.16 -24.29 -21.07
C ALA A 614 -1.88 -22.93 -21.05
N CYS A 615 -1.16 -21.83 -20.80
CA CYS A 615 -1.72 -20.48 -20.80
C CYS A 615 -2.17 -20.02 -22.20
N ALA A 616 -1.41 -20.36 -23.25
CA ALA A 616 -1.81 -20.08 -24.63
C ALA A 616 -3.08 -20.84 -25.02
N ALA A 617 -3.15 -22.14 -24.68
CA ALA A 617 -4.34 -22.96 -24.88
C ALA A 617 -5.55 -22.39 -24.13
N LEU A 618 -5.35 -21.90 -22.89
CA LEU A 618 -6.40 -21.26 -22.12
C LEU A 618 -6.97 -20.03 -22.82
N VAL A 619 -6.11 -19.09 -23.27
CA VAL A 619 -6.57 -17.88 -23.95
C VAL A 619 -7.36 -18.23 -25.21
N TRP A 620 -6.88 -19.22 -25.97
CA TRP A 620 -7.61 -19.74 -27.14
C TRP A 620 -8.98 -20.31 -26.76
N MET A 621 -9.05 -21.17 -25.73
CA MET A 621 -10.30 -21.78 -25.26
C MET A 621 -11.30 -20.74 -24.72
N LEU A 622 -10.82 -19.76 -23.93
CA LEU A 622 -11.65 -18.66 -23.43
C LEU A 622 -12.24 -17.85 -24.58
N ARG A 623 -11.44 -17.54 -25.59
CA ARG A 623 -11.89 -16.78 -26.76
C ARG A 623 -12.89 -17.56 -27.61
N ARG A 624 -12.69 -18.87 -27.76
CA ARG A 624 -13.50 -19.73 -28.62
C ARG A 624 -14.82 -20.18 -27.99
N PHE A 625 -14.81 -20.54 -26.71
CA PHE A 625 -15.92 -21.26 -26.08
C PHE A 625 -16.72 -20.41 -25.08
N VAL A 626 -16.11 -19.36 -24.49
CA VAL A 626 -16.76 -18.55 -23.47
C VAL A 626 -17.28 -17.24 -24.08
N PRO A 627 -18.61 -16.99 -24.02
CA PRO A 627 -19.21 -15.80 -24.61
C PRO A 627 -18.74 -14.52 -23.89
N THR A 628 -18.59 -13.43 -24.66
CA THR A 628 -18.34 -12.08 -24.14
C THR A 628 -19.63 -11.44 -23.62
N ASP A 629 -19.48 -10.49 -22.69
CA ASP A 629 -20.60 -9.71 -22.15
C ASP A 629 -21.26 -8.76 -23.16
N SER A 630 -20.57 -8.44 -24.26
CA SER A 630 -21.01 -7.45 -25.27
C SER A 630 -22.30 -7.80 -26.03
N ASN A 631 -22.73 -9.07 -26.03
CA ASN A 631 -23.88 -9.51 -26.83
C ASN A 631 -25.26 -9.34 -26.15
N VAL A 632 -25.35 -8.58 -25.05
CA VAL A 632 -26.59 -8.38 -24.26
C VAL A 632 -27.09 -6.93 -24.25
N GLN A 633 -26.37 -6.00 -24.89
CA GLN A 633 -26.74 -4.57 -24.96
C GLN A 633 -28.17 -4.32 -25.51
N SER A 634 -28.74 -5.24 -26.28
CA SER A 634 -30.08 -5.13 -26.86
C SER A 634 -31.24 -5.50 -25.92
N MET A 635 -31.02 -6.27 -24.84
CA MET A 635 -32.04 -6.49 -23.78
C MET A 635 -31.91 -5.49 -22.62
N GLU A 636 -30.98 -4.56 -22.73
CA GLU A 636 -30.43 -3.81 -21.60
C GLU A 636 -31.21 -2.53 -21.26
N ILE A 637 -32.04 -2.06 -22.18
CA ILE A 637 -32.88 -0.86 -22.01
C ILE A 637 -34.05 -1.12 -21.04
N GLU A 638 -34.62 -2.34 -21.01
CA GLU A 638 -35.77 -2.65 -20.14
C GLU A 638 -35.41 -2.94 -18.67
N ALA A 639 -34.21 -3.47 -18.41
CA ALA A 639 -33.79 -3.77 -17.03
C ALA A 639 -33.13 -2.57 -16.30
N SER A 640 -32.95 -1.44 -16.99
CA SER A 640 -32.36 -0.21 -16.42
C SER A 640 -33.34 0.56 -15.51
N GLU A 641 -34.62 0.21 -15.50
CA GLU A 641 -35.65 0.86 -14.67
C GLU A 641 -35.93 0.17 -13.33
N ALA A 642 -35.30 -0.97 -13.02
CA ALA A 642 -35.34 -1.53 -11.67
C ALA A 642 -34.45 -0.67 -10.75
N GLU A 643 -34.97 0.51 -10.39
CA GLU A 643 -34.39 1.47 -9.46
C GLU A 643 -33.97 0.71 -8.20
N ALA A 644 -32.66 0.52 -8.02
CA ALA A 644 -32.14 -0.26 -6.91
C ALA A 644 -32.69 0.33 -5.61
N LEU A 645 -33.52 -0.43 -4.89
CA LEU A 645 -34.20 0.02 -3.68
C LEU A 645 -33.13 0.51 -2.69
N ARG A 646 -33.24 1.78 -2.28
CA ARG A 646 -32.33 2.42 -1.30
C ARG A 646 -33.10 2.75 -0.02
N PRO A 647 -33.56 1.74 0.73
CA PRO A 647 -34.33 1.99 1.93
C PRO A 647 -33.48 2.74 2.97
N LYS A 648 -34.04 3.78 3.57
CA LYS A 648 -33.37 4.60 4.60
C LYS A 648 -32.97 3.79 5.84
N TRP A 649 -33.64 2.66 6.11
CA TRP A 649 -33.35 1.77 7.25
C TRP A 649 -32.13 0.87 7.05
N LEU A 650 -31.66 0.67 5.81
CA LEU A 650 -30.57 -0.28 5.55
C LEU A 650 -29.24 0.16 6.16
N LEU A 651 -28.92 1.45 6.07
CA LEU A 651 -27.68 1.98 6.62
C LEU A 651 -27.59 1.83 8.16
N PRO A 652 -28.57 2.27 8.97
CA PRO A 652 -28.52 2.03 10.41
C PRO A 652 -28.54 0.53 10.74
N ALA A 653 -29.30 -0.29 10.01
CA ALA A 653 -29.29 -1.75 10.22
C ALA A 653 -27.89 -2.36 9.98
N LEU A 654 -27.17 -1.92 8.93
CA LEU A 654 -25.80 -2.35 8.65
C LEU A 654 -24.82 -1.90 9.74
N ILE A 655 -24.91 -0.65 10.19
CA ILE A 655 -24.09 -0.12 11.30
C ILE A 655 -24.30 -0.95 12.56
N THR A 656 -25.55 -1.21 12.94
CA THR A 656 -25.90 -2.03 14.11
C THR A 656 -25.40 -3.47 13.95
N THR A 657 -25.54 -4.06 12.76
CA THR A 657 -25.09 -5.44 12.48
C THR A 657 -23.57 -5.55 12.62
N ILE A 658 -22.81 -4.63 12.00
CA ILE A 658 -21.33 -4.65 12.09
C ILE A 658 -20.87 -4.38 13.52
N LEU A 659 -21.53 -3.47 14.24
CA LEU A 659 -21.23 -3.21 15.65
C LEU A 659 -21.48 -4.46 16.50
N LEU A 660 -22.60 -5.16 16.30
CA LEU A 660 -22.92 -6.40 16.99
C LEU A 660 -21.86 -7.47 16.70
N LEU A 661 -21.47 -7.65 15.44
CA LEU A 661 -20.39 -8.56 15.05
C LEU A 661 -19.06 -8.18 15.72
N ALA A 662 -18.73 -6.90 15.81
CA ALA A 662 -17.52 -6.42 16.48
C ALA A 662 -17.55 -6.64 18.00
N VAL A 663 -18.72 -6.59 18.63
CA VAL A 663 -18.91 -6.93 20.05
C VAL A 663 -18.85 -8.45 20.28
N LEU A 664 -19.37 -9.24 19.35
CA LEU A 664 -19.32 -10.71 19.40
C LEU A 664 -17.92 -11.27 19.08
N TYR A 665 -17.03 -10.45 18.54
CA TYR A 665 -15.65 -10.84 18.32
C TYR A 665 -14.95 -11.09 19.67
N ALA A 666 -14.68 -12.36 19.94
CA ALA A 666 -13.80 -12.80 21.00
C ALA A 666 -12.59 -13.49 20.34
N PRO A 667 -11.35 -12.98 20.53
CA PRO A 667 -10.19 -13.68 20.02
C PRO A 667 -10.11 -15.08 20.63
N ARG A 668 -9.47 -16.01 19.93
CA ARG A 668 -9.19 -17.34 20.48
C ARG A 668 -8.48 -17.16 21.83
N PRO A 669 -8.92 -17.87 22.90
CA PRO A 669 -8.21 -17.83 24.17
C PRO A 669 -6.76 -18.23 23.92
N GLN A 670 -5.82 -17.34 24.22
CA GLN A 670 -4.41 -17.71 24.21
C GLN A 670 -4.23 -18.77 25.30
N VAL A 671 -3.70 -19.93 24.91
CA VAL A 671 -3.36 -20.98 25.87
C VAL A 671 -2.37 -20.37 26.85
N ALA A 672 -2.59 -20.57 28.15
CA ALA A 672 -1.74 -20.00 29.19
C ALA A 672 -0.26 -20.31 28.92
N ALA A 673 0.61 -19.37 29.29
CA ALA A 673 2.05 -19.44 29.05
C ALA A 673 2.62 -20.84 29.35
N ALA A 674 3.49 -21.32 28.46
CA ALA A 674 4.17 -22.60 28.54
C ALA A 674 4.53 -22.93 30.01
N GLN A 675 3.94 -24.00 30.55
CA GLN A 675 4.23 -24.43 31.91
C GLN A 675 5.70 -24.86 32.01
N SER A 676 6.31 -24.65 33.18
CA SER A 676 7.66 -25.13 33.47
C SER A 676 7.75 -26.63 33.19
N PRO A 677 8.87 -27.10 32.60
CA PRO A 677 8.98 -28.47 32.11
C PRO A 677 8.69 -29.47 33.24
N SER A 678 7.77 -30.40 32.99
CA SER A 678 7.74 -31.68 33.72
C SER A 678 9.12 -32.32 33.61
N GLU A 679 9.68 -32.79 34.72
CA GLU A 679 11.02 -33.38 34.80
C GLU A 679 11.18 -34.49 33.74
N LEU A 680 11.96 -34.22 32.69
CA LEU A 680 12.22 -35.18 31.60
C LEU A 680 13.35 -36.11 32.02
N GLN A 681 13.11 -37.42 31.96
CA GLN A 681 14.14 -38.42 32.18
C GLN A 681 14.87 -38.70 30.86
N PHE A 682 16.10 -38.20 30.73
CA PHE A 682 16.94 -38.43 29.55
C PHE A 682 17.70 -39.77 29.64
N PRO A 683 18.09 -40.38 28.50
CA PRO A 683 18.85 -41.62 28.49
C PRO A 683 20.21 -41.49 29.20
N ALA A 684 20.72 -42.58 29.78
CA ALA A 684 21.87 -42.57 30.70
C ALA A 684 23.20 -42.05 30.09
N GLY A 685 23.35 -42.02 28.77
CA GLY A 685 24.52 -41.45 28.07
C GLY A 685 24.39 -39.96 27.71
N LEU A 686 23.24 -39.33 27.98
CA LEU A 686 22.95 -37.95 27.62
C LEU A 686 23.01 -37.02 28.82
N SER A 687 24.09 -36.27 28.93
CA SER A 687 24.20 -35.17 29.88
C SER A 687 23.53 -33.92 29.29
N VAL A 688 22.58 -33.33 30.00
CA VAL A 688 21.88 -32.11 29.58
C VAL A 688 22.01 -31.00 30.61
N GLU A 689 22.11 -29.77 30.10
CA GLU A 689 22.03 -28.55 30.89
C GLU A 689 20.90 -27.67 30.34
N PRO A 690 19.93 -27.19 31.16
CA PRO A 690 18.89 -26.28 30.70
C PRO A 690 19.49 -25.00 30.09
N TRP A 691 19.01 -24.62 28.91
CA TRP A 691 19.45 -23.41 28.21
C TRP A 691 18.27 -22.47 27.98
N ALA A 692 18.12 -21.49 28.88
CA ALA A 692 16.99 -20.57 28.92
C ALA A 692 16.78 -19.83 27.58
N PHE A 693 15.52 -19.60 27.22
CA PHE A 693 15.14 -18.75 26.09
C PHE A 693 15.45 -17.29 26.40
N THR A 694 15.80 -16.51 25.38
CA THR A 694 15.83 -15.06 25.49
C THR A 694 14.40 -14.52 25.66
N PRO A 695 14.23 -13.30 26.20
CA PRO A 695 12.91 -12.68 26.31
C PRO A 695 12.15 -12.65 24.98
N ASP A 696 12.82 -12.31 23.89
CA ASP A 696 12.24 -12.23 22.54
C ASP A 696 11.78 -13.60 22.03
N GLU A 697 12.58 -14.65 22.29
CA GLU A 697 12.22 -16.03 21.95
C GLU A 697 10.98 -16.48 22.74
N LEU A 698 10.90 -16.10 24.02
CA LEU A 698 9.78 -16.43 24.89
C LEU A 698 8.51 -15.71 24.46
N GLU A 699 8.60 -14.43 24.09
CA GLU A 699 7.50 -13.65 23.55
C GLU A 699 7.00 -14.28 22.24
N TRP A 700 7.92 -14.60 21.33
CA TRP A 700 7.58 -15.24 20.07
C TRP A 700 6.92 -16.61 20.26
N LEU A 701 7.45 -17.46 21.15
CA LEU A 701 6.85 -18.75 21.50
C LEU A 701 5.47 -18.54 22.12
N SER A 702 5.31 -17.56 23.02
CA SER A 702 4.03 -17.30 23.68
C SER A 702 2.93 -16.84 22.72
N ALA A 703 3.28 -16.25 21.58
CA ALA A 703 2.32 -15.76 20.59
C ALA A 703 1.51 -16.90 19.94
N ASP A 704 2.14 -18.05 19.68
CA ASP A 704 1.47 -19.21 19.07
C ASP A 704 1.10 -20.31 20.10
N GLY A 705 1.43 -20.09 21.37
CA GLY A 705 0.91 -20.83 22.53
C GLY A 705 1.27 -22.32 22.58
N PRO A 706 2.56 -22.72 22.52
CA PRO A 706 2.95 -24.09 22.83
C PRO A 706 2.53 -24.43 24.26
N LEU A 707 2.09 -25.67 24.48
CA LEU A 707 1.82 -26.20 25.81
C LEU A 707 3.09 -26.19 26.67
N SER A 708 4.22 -26.50 26.05
CA SER A 708 5.55 -26.31 26.65
C SER A 708 6.62 -26.11 25.58
N ALA A 709 7.64 -25.33 25.89
CA ALA A 709 8.84 -25.20 25.09
C ALA A 709 10.05 -25.28 26.01
N SER A 710 11.07 -26.03 25.61
CA SER A 710 12.21 -26.31 26.46
C SER A 710 13.46 -26.54 25.60
N ARG A 711 14.56 -25.92 26.01
CA ARG A 711 15.83 -25.93 25.31
C ARG A 711 16.94 -26.36 26.25
N TRP A 712 17.84 -27.21 25.77
CA TRP A 712 18.97 -27.74 26.51
C TRP A 712 20.25 -27.67 25.68
N ARG A 713 21.38 -27.53 26.36
CA ARG A 713 22.68 -27.95 25.85
C ARG A 713 22.90 -29.40 26.23
N PHE A 714 23.52 -30.17 25.35
CA PHE A 714 23.79 -31.57 25.63
C PHE A 714 25.21 -31.98 25.27
N THR A 715 25.67 -33.01 25.98
CA THR A 715 26.88 -33.76 25.69
C THR A 715 26.51 -35.25 25.66
N TRP A 716 26.88 -35.93 24.57
CA TRP A 716 26.69 -37.37 24.39
C TRP A 716 28.07 -38.06 24.41
N ASP A 717 28.32 -38.87 25.44
CA ASP A 717 29.65 -39.36 25.83
C ASP A 717 29.99 -40.78 25.34
N GLU A 718 29.21 -41.33 24.41
CA GLU A 718 29.47 -42.67 23.86
C GLU A 718 29.76 -42.58 22.36
N TYR A 719 31.06 -42.46 22.01
CA TYR A 719 31.76 -43.15 20.90
C TYR A 719 32.74 -42.29 20.07
N GLY A 720 33.98 -42.80 19.93
CA GLY A 720 35.14 -42.12 19.31
C GLY A 720 35.80 -41.12 20.28
N ASP A 721 37.09 -40.82 20.11
CA ASP A 721 37.93 -40.05 21.05
C ASP A 721 37.43 -38.63 21.44
N LYS A 722 36.23 -38.19 21.01
CA LYS A 722 35.68 -36.86 21.30
C LYS A 722 34.18 -36.89 21.58
N PRO A 723 33.73 -36.30 22.70
CA PRO A 723 32.32 -36.13 23.02
C PRO A 723 31.63 -35.24 21.98
N ARG A 724 30.34 -35.54 21.71
CA ARG A 724 29.53 -34.73 20.80
C ARG A 724 28.71 -33.73 21.60
N HIS A 725 28.82 -32.47 21.21
CA HIS A 725 28.09 -31.37 21.83
C HIS A 725 27.05 -30.80 20.86
N GLY A 726 25.98 -30.26 21.44
CA GLY A 726 24.96 -29.59 20.66
C GLY A 726 23.88 -28.94 21.53
N SER A 727 22.77 -28.65 20.88
CA SER A 727 21.55 -28.15 21.53
C SER A 727 20.33 -28.96 21.11
N LEU A 728 19.42 -29.13 22.06
CA LEU A 728 18.16 -29.84 21.91
C LEU A 728 17.03 -28.86 22.21
N LEU A 729 16.05 -28.80 21.31
CA LEU A 729 14.83 -28.01 21.47
C LEU A 729 13.62 -28.94 21.33
N LEU A 730 12.79 -28.96 22.37
CA LEU A 730 11.52 -29.67 22.38
C LEU A 730 10.39 -28.64 22.50
N ILE A 731 9.51 -28.62 21.50
CA ILE A 731 8.29 -27.80 21.51
C ILE A 731 7.11 -28.77 21.51
N THR A 732 6.27 -28.69 22.54
CA THR A 732 5.06 -29.51 22.69
C THR A 732 3.83 -28.66 22.45
N SER A 733 2.95 -29.10 21.55
CA SER A 733 1.71 -28.39 21.28
C SER A 733 0.61 -29.27 20.68
N ASP A 734 -0.62 -28.96 21.07
CA ASP A 734 -1.86 -29.47 20.49
C ASP A 734 -2.32 -28.66 19.26
N THR A 735 -1.62 -27.56 18.92
CA THR A 735 -1.85 -26.76 17.71
C THR A 735 -0.64 -26.81 16.79
N TRP A 736 -0.86 -26.93 15.48
CA TRP A 736 0.24 -26.96 14.52
C TRP A 736 1.02 -25.64 14.48
N ARG A 737 0.40 -24.53 14.91
CA ARG A 737 0.96 -23.18 14.85
C ARG A 737 2.19 -22.97 15.72
N ALA A 738 2.25 -23.64 16.87
CA ALA A 738 3.40 -23.55 17.74
C ALA A 738 4.61 -24.33 17.19
N HIS A 739 4.43 -25.13 16.15
CA HIS A 739 5.51 -25.80 15.45
C HIS A 739 5.80 -25.05 14.14
N HIS A 740 7.05 -25.00 13.74
CA HIS A 740 7.48 -24.48 12.44
C HIS A 740 8.58 -25.39 11.91
N ARG A 741 9.02 -25.14 10.68
CA ARG A 741 10.19 -25.81 10.12
C ARG A 741 11.46 -25.27 10.79
N PRO A 742 12.28 -26.12 11.44
CA PRO A 742 13.50 -25.67 12.10
C PRO A 742 14.50 -24.94 11.19
N GLU A 743 14.49 -25.23 9.88
CA GLU A 743 15.33 -24.54 8.89
C GLU A 743 15.21 -23.02 8.97
N ARG A 744 13.99 -22.50 9.13
CA ARG A 744 13.76 -21.05 9.22
C ARG A 744 14.32 -20.44 10.51
N CYS A 745 14.32 -21.20 11.61
CA CYS A 745 14.95 -20.76 12.84
C CYS A 745 16.46 -20.68 12.65
N PHE A 746 17.07 -21.68 12.01
CA PHE A 746 18.51 -21.65 11.75
C PHE A 746 18.92 -20.46 10.88
N GLU A 747 18.13 -20.14 9.84
CA GLU A 747 18.32 -18.92 9.03
C GLU A 747 18.23 -17.63 9.84
N THR A 748 17.29 -17.57 10.80
CA THR A 748 17.14 -16.42 11.70
C THR A 748 18.35 -16.26 12.63
N TYR A 749 18.98 -17.36 13.05
CA TYR A 749 20.26 -17.34 13.78
C TYR A 749 21.49 -17.12 12.88
N GLY A 750 21.30 -16.79 11.60
CA GLY A 750 22.40 -16.48 10.66
C GLY A 750 23.11 -17.71 10.11
N MET A 751 22.53 -18.91 10.23
CA MET A 751 23.01 -20.11 9.57
C MET A 751 22.35 -20.28 8.21
N LYS A 752 23.11 -20.70 7.20
CA LYS A 752 22.59 -20.98 5.87
C LYS A 752 22.32 -22.48 5.75
N VAL A 753 21.14 -22.84 5.24
CA VAL A 753 20.82 -24.22 4.91
C VAL A 753 21.53 -24.61 3.61
N ASP A 754 22.51 -25.51 3.71
CA ASP A 754 23.26 -26.00 2.56
C ASP A 754 22.54 -27.17 1.88
N LYS A 755 22.02 -28.11 2.69
CA LYS A 755 21.31 -29.30 2.21
C LYS A 755 20.27 -29.73 3.25
N SER A 756 19.07 -30.13 2.81
CA SER A 756 18.03 -30.71 3.67
C SER A 756 17.46 -31.94 2.97
N HIS A 757 17.36 -33.08 3.65
CA HIS A 757 16.82 -34.33 3.09
C HIS A 757 16.22 -35.23 4.17
N SER A 758 15.21 -36.01 3.81
CA SER A 758 14.63 -37.05 4.68
C SER A 758 15.51 -38.29 4.69
N THR A 759 15.71 -38.89 5.85
CA THR A 759 16.37 -40.20 6.02
C THR A 759 15.51 -41.06 6.94
N LEU A 760 15.40 -42.35 6.62
CA LEU A 760 14.80 -43.35 7.50
C LEU A 760 15.90 -43.94 8.38
N LEU A 761 15.82 -43.72 9.69
CA LEU A 761 16.75 -44.34 10.65
C LEU A 761 16.35 -45.79 10.97
N SER A 762 15.05 -46.06 10.98
CA SER A 762 14.42 -47.38 11.01
C SER A 762 13.22 -47.39 10.06
N ALA A 763 12.57 -48.56 9.88
CA ALA A 763 11.42 -48.70 8.99
C ALA A 763 10.25 -47.73 9.28
N ASP A 764 10.16 -47.23 10.51
CA ASP A 764 9.08 -46.38 11.03
C ASP A 764 9.56 -45.03 11.60
N PHE A 765 10.85 -44.69 11.43
CA PHE A 765 11.45 -43.50 12.02
C PHE A 765 12.04 -42.56 10.95
N PRO A 766 11.19 -41.77 10.27
CA PRO A 766 11.66 -40.72 9.38
C PRO A 766 12.17 -39.53 10.18
N VAL A 767 13.35 -39.04 9.82
CA VAL A 767 13.92 -37.80 10.34
C VAL A 767 14.35 -36.89 9.20
N ARG A 768 14.29 -35.57 9.43
CA ARG A 768 14.87 -34.58 8.52
C ARG A 768 16.28 -34.28 8.96
N VAL A 769 17.23 -34.41 8.04
CA VAL A 769 18.64 -34.05 8.22
C VAL A 769 18.92 -32.76 7.47
N VAL A 770 19.48 -31.77 8.16
CA VAL A 770 19.80 -30.45 7.65
C VAL A 770 21.30 -30.17 7.86
N ASN A 771 22.03 -29.93 6.79
CA ASN A 771 23.40 -29.45 6.84
C ASN A 771 23.39 -27.93 6.76
N LEU A 772 24.14 -27.30 7.66
CA LEU A 772 24.15 -25.86 7.86
C LEU A 772 25.57 -25.33 7.76
N SER A 773 25.73 -24.14 7.17
CA SER A 773 26.97 -23.38 7.22
C SER A 773 26.78 -22.06 7.96
N ALA A 774 27.77 -21.65 8.74
CA ALA A 774 27.82 -20.27 9.21
C ALA A 774 27.93 -19.31 8.02
N ALA A 775 27.38 -18.09 8.11
CA ALA A 775 27.42 -17.09 7.03
C ALA A 775 28.82 -16.81 6.43
N GLN A 776 29.90 -17.15 7.15
CA GLN A 776 31.30 -17.01 6.71
C GLN A 776 31.92 -18.31 6.13
N GLY A 777 31.14 -19.38 5.98
CA GLY A 777 31.57 -20.66 5.38
C GLY A 777 32.60 -21.47 6.17
N ARG A 778 32.93 -21.08 7.40
CA ARG A 778 34.02 -21.69 8.21
C ARG A 778 33.58 -22.85 9.10
N TYR A 779 32.29 -22.94 9.42
CA TYR A 779 31.76 -23.97 10.32
C TYR A 779 30.62 -24.70 9.63
N HIS A 780 30.70 -26.03 9.66
CA HIS A 780 29.62 -26.91 9.24
C HIS A 780 28.93 -27.48 10.48
N TYR A 781 27.64 -27.21 10.58
CA TYR A 781 26.77 -27.80 11.58
C TYR A 781 25.84 -28.81 10.91
N SER A 782 25.35 -29.75 11.69
CA SER A 782 24.31 -30.68 11.26
C SER A 782 23.15 -30.57 12.23
N ALA A 783 21.93 -30.59 11.72
CA ALA A 783 20.73 -30.62 12.52
C ALA A 783 19.84 -31.78 12.09
N VAL A 784 19.14 -32.35 13.07
CA VAL A 784 18.18 -33.43 12.86
C VAL A 784 16.89 -33.08 13.58
N TYR A 785 15.75 -33.24 12.91
CA TYR A 785 14.46 -32.98 13.54
C TYR A 785 13.36 -33.93 13.07
N TRP A 786 12.35 -34.12 13.92
CA TRP A 786 11.12 -34.84 13.61
C TRP A 786 9.95 -34.34 14.46
N LEU A 787 8.74 -34.72 14.08
CA LEU A 787 7.51 -34.50 14.83
C LEU A 787 6.99 -35.85 15.34
N GLN A 788 6.62 -35.90 16.61
CA GLN A 788 6.16 -37.12 17.26
C GLN A 788 4.85 -36.90 18.01
N ALA A 789 3.88 -37.79 17.77
CA ALA A 789 2.65 -37.99 18.53
C ALA A 789 2.70 -39.41 19.16
N PRO A 790 1.77 -39.78 20.07
CA PRO A 790 1.81 -41.08 20.75
C PRO A 790 1.96 -42.29 19.81
N GLU A 791 1.27 -42.28 18.67
CA GLU A 791 1.24 -43.41 17.73
C GLU A 791 1.89 -43.10 16.38
N ARG A 792 2.51 -41.92 16.21
CA ARG A 792 2.97 -41.47 14.88
C ARG A 792 4.22 -40.62 14.94
N ILE A 793 5.15 -40.89 14.02
CA ILE A 793 6.35 -40.09 13.80
C ILE A 793 6.37 -39.64 12.33
N THR A 794 6.78 -38.40 12.09
CA THR A 794 6.88 -37.81 10.76
C THR A 794 7.93 -36.71 10.76
N ASP A 795 8.71 -36.60 9.69
CA ASP A 795 9.56 -35.45 9.45
C ASP A 795 8.86 -34.41 8.55
N ASP A 796 7.76 -34.78 7.88
CA ASP A 796 6.93 -33.87 7.09
C ASP A 796 5.99 -33.05 7.97
N TYR A 797 6.24 -31.75 8.01
CA TYR A 797 5.42 -30.75 8.68
C TYR A 797 3.97 -30.71 8.17
N ALA A 798 3.70 -31.05 6.90
CA ALA A 798 2.34 -31.11 6.37
C ALA A 798 1.49 -32.16 7.09
N THR A 799 2.09 -33.28 7.49
CA THR A 799 1.42 -34.34 8.26
C THR A 799 0.93 -33.82 9.61
N ARG A 800 1.74 -33.02 10.31
CA ARG A 800 1.36 -32.38 11.58
C ARG A 800 0.15 -31.45 11.40
N ILE A 801 0.12 -30.67 10.33
CA ILE A 801 -0.99 -29.75 10.03
C ILE A 801 -2.27 -30.53 9.76
N TRP A 802 -2.21 -31.58 8.95
CA TRP A 802 -3.37 -32.42 8.65
C TRP A 802 -3.90 -33.18 9.88
N SER A 803 -3.01 -33.60 10.79
CA SER A 803 -3.42 -34.17 12.08
C SER A 803 -4.21 -33.16 12.94
N ASP A 804 -3.84 -31.88 12.91
CA ASP A 804 -4.55 -30.82 13.65
C ASP A 804 -5.98 -30.57 13.16
N LEU A 805 -6.18 -30.75 11.85
CA LEU A 805 -7.49 -30.63 11.21
C LEU A 805 -8.39 -31.85 11.45
N SER A 806 -7.83 -32.94 11.98
CA SER A 806 -8.63 -34.12 12.30
C SER A 806 -9.50 -33.87 13.54
N PRO A 807 -10.68 -34.51 13.65
CA PRO A 807 -11.55 -34.34 14.82
C PRO A 807 -10.89 -34.72 16.15
N GLN A 808 -9.91 -35.63 16.11
CA GLN A 808 -9.15 -36.07 17.28
C GLN A 808 -7.82 -35.32 17.32
N ARG A 809 -7.78 -34.22 18.07
CA ARG A 809 -6.53 -33.49 18.28
C ARG A 809 -5.56 -34.35 19.07
N GLN A 810 -4.35 -34.48 18.54
CA GLN A 810 -3.24 -35.15 19.21
C GLN A 810 -2.23 -34.11 19.66
N THR A 811 -1.62 -34.34 20.81
CA THR A 811 -0.45 -33.56 21.24
C THR A 811 0.76 -34.04 20.46
N TRP A 812 1.50 -33.10 19.89
CA TRP A 812 2.72 -33.38 19.16
C TRP A 812 3.91 -32.72 19.83
N VAL A 813 5.09 -33.33 19.70
CA VAL A 813 6.38 -32.74 20.06
C VAL A 813 7.21 -32.57 18.79
N LEU A 814 7.63 -31.34 18.50
CA LEU A 814 8.70 -31.06 17.56
C LEU A 814 10.03 -31.23 18.29
N VAL A 815 10.80 -32.22 17.87
CA VAL A 815 12.15 -32.51 18.37
C VAL A 815 13.14 -31.92 17.40
N THR A 816 13.98 -30.98 17.84
CA THR A 816 15.03 -30.36 17.02
C THR A 816 16.37 -30.51 17.72
N ILE A 817 17.34 -31.06 17.01
CA ILE A 817 18.70 -31.29 17.48
C ILE A 817 19.63 -30.52 16.56
N LEU A 818 20.54 -29.71 17.13
CA LEU A 818 21.59 -29.01 16.40
C LEU A 818 22.94 -29.42 16.99
N PHE A 819 23.77 -30.08 16.20
CA PHE A 819 25.13 -30.48 16.56
C PHE A 819 26.12 -29.34 16.27
N ASP A 820 27.07 -29.12 17.18
CA ASP A 820 28.12 -28.09 17.03
C ASP A 820 29.20 -28.47 15.99
N SER A 821 29.03 -29.62 15.31
CA SER A 821 29.91 -30.12 14.24
C SER A 821 29.09 -30.88 13.20
N ALA A 822 29.64 -31.04 11.99
CA ALA A 822 29.07 -31.91 11.00
C ALA A 822 29.08 -33.37 11.48
N VAL A 823 27.93 -34.04 11.43
CA VAL A 823 27.78 -35.44 11.81
C VAL A 823 27.10 -36.24 10.72
N ASP A 824 27.44 -37.53 10.63
CA ASP A 824 26.69 -38.48 9.82
C ASP A 824 25.50 -39.00 10.64
N PRO A 825 24.26 -38.60 10.31
CA PRO A 825 23.06 -38.99 11.07
C PRO A 825 22.79 -40.51 11.02
N THR A 826 23.42 -41.24 10.11
CA THR A 826 23.24 -42.69 9.99
C THR A 826 24.22 -43.49 10.86
N HIS A 827 25.16 -42.81 11.53
CA HIS A 827 26.12 -43.47 12.42
C HIS A 827 25.38 -44.23 13.54
N PRO A 828 25.73 -45.50 13.83
CA PRO A 828 25.01 -46.33 14.80
C PRO A 828 24.79 -45.67 16.18
N ASP A 829 25.80 -45.00 16.74
CA ASP A 829 25.66 -44.35 18.06
C ASP A 829 24.69 -43.16 18.03
N LEU A 830 24.61 -42.45 16.91
CA LEU A 830 23.61 -41.40 16.75
C LEU A 830 22.21 -41.99 16.57
N GLN A 831 22.07 -43.17 15.97
CA GLN A 831 20.79 -43.88 15.95
C GLN A 831 20.35 -44.27 17.36
N GLU A 832 21.27 -44.73 18.23
CA GLU A 832 20.97 -45.00 19.64
C GLU A 832 20.52 -43.74 20.37
N PHE A 833 21.25 -42.63 20.18
CA PHE A 833 20.86 -41.32 20.71
C PHE A 833 19.47 -40.87 20.25
N TYR A 834 19.17 -40.96 18.95
CA TYR A 834 17.86 -40.60 18.40
C TYR A 834 16.74 -41.51 18.91
N ASN A 835 16.99 -42.81 19.04
CA ASN A 835 16.02 -43.76 19.60
C ASN A 835 15.76 -43.51 21.10
N GLY A 836 16.80 -43.20 21.88
CA GLY A 836 16.66 -42.82 23.28
C GLY A 836 15.80 -41.57 23.47
N LEU A 837 16.03 -40.54 22.64
CA LEU A 837 15.19 -39.34 22.62
C LEU A 837 13.75 -39.63 22.17
N ARG A 838 13.56 -40.45 21.13
CA ARG A 838 12.24 -40.90 20.67
C ARG A 838 11.45 -41.56 21.80
N LEU A 839 12.07 -42.44 22.58
CA LEU A 839 11.43 -43.11 23.73
C LEU A 839 11.10 -42.12 24.86
N THR A 840 12.01 -41.19 25.15
CA THR A 840 11.80 -40.12 26.15
C THR A 840 10.58 -39.27 25.79
N VAL A 841 10.45 -38.89 24.51
CA VAL A 841 9.31 -38.12 24.00
C VAL A 841 8.02 -38.94 24.01
N ALA A 842 8.08 -40.24 23.71
CA ALA A 842 6.91 -41.12 23.76
C ALA A 842 6.37 -41.23 25.20
N GLN A 843 7.23 -41.50 26.18
CA GLN A 843 6.87 -41.55 27.60
C GLN A 843 6.25 -40.25 28.09
N ARG A 844 6.78 -39.10 27.64
CA ARG A 844 6.21 -37.78 27.96
C ARG A 844 4.80 -37.62 27.42
N LEU A 845 4.57 -38.04 26.18
CA LEU A 845 3.26 -37.95 25.52
C LEU A 845 2.23 -38.90 26.15
N GLU A 846 2.65 -40.06 26.65
CA GLU A 846 1.81 -41.02 27.39
C GLU A 846 1.50 -40.55 28.83
N GLY A 847 2.49 -40.03 29.55
CA GLY A 847 2.36 -39.57 30.94
C GLY A 847 1.53 -38.30 31.13
N GLY A 848 1.25 -37.56 30.05
CA GLY A 848 0.34 -36.40 30.05
C GLY A 848 -1.15 -36.75 29.97
N TYR A 849 -1.50 -38.03 29.81
CA TYR A 849 -2.89 -38.55 29.73
C TYR A 849 -3.38 -39.03 31.11
N HIS A 850 -3.46 -38.13 32.09
CA HIS A 850 -4.38 -38.31 33.22
C HIS A 850 -5.43 -37.19 33.13
N PRO A 851 -6.72 -37.54 32.87
CA PRO A 851 -7.79 -36.56 32.67
C PRO A 851 -8.06 -35.69 33.90
#